data_AF-A0A4W5MXH4-F1
#
_entry.id   AF-A0A4W5MXH4-F1
#
_cell.length_a   1.000
_cell.length_b   1.000
_cell.length_c   1.000
_cell.angle_alpha   90.00
_cell.angle_beta   90.00
_cell.angle_gamma   90.00
#
_symmetry.space_group_name_H-M   'P 1'
#
loop_
_entity.id
_entity.type
_entity.pdbx_description
1 polymer ?
#
loop_
_entity_poly.entity_id
_entity_poly.type
_entity_poly.pdbx_seq_one_letter_code
_entity_poly.pdbx_strand_id
1 'polypeptide(L)'
;AEITELLILSGARVNAKDNMWLTPLHRAVASRSEEAVRVLIRHSADVNARDKNWQTPLHVAAANNALRCAEVIIPLLSSVNVSDRGGRTALHHAALNGHTEMVNLLLAKGANINAFDKKDGRALHWAAYMGHLDVVCLLVSQGAEVSCKDKRGYTSLHTAASNGQIAVVKHLLNLAIDEANAFGNTALHLACFNGQDAVVSELIDYGANVSQPNNKGFTPLHFAAASTHGALCLEFLVNNGAEVNVQSRDGKSPLHMTAVHGRFTRSQTLIQNGKVCIDSVDKDGNTPLHIAARYGHELLINTLITSGADCTRRGVHGMFPLHLAAMNAHSDCCRKLLSSGFQIHTPDALGRTCLHAAAAGGNVECVKLLLSSGGDHNRRDKCGRTPLHYAAASRHYQCLETLVSCGTCINATDQWGRSALHYAAASDLDRRCLEFLLQSGATAALKDKQGYSPVHYAAAYGHRHCLELVSTHPQSLSARSPLHLAAYHGHAQALEVLLQGEREVDQGDEAGRTPLALAALRGHSDCVHTLLSQGASPRTTDTNRGRTPVHLAGGHVDAVSLLLEREAAVDTADTCNNMISLSNLKEECVQCLLEQEASVLLGDSRGRTALHLAAARGHASWLAELLSIAFSEPPTPRLRDHQGYTPLHWACYYGQSLDHPPVLDLLLWPVTRPTYCAGPATMASHEGCVEVLLEQKGCRCIDGNPFTPLHCAVVNDHESCAALLLEAMGSDIASCKDAKDRTPLHAAAFSGHVDCVQLLLSHDAPVDAVDQSGRSALMMAAEKGGVGAVEVLLTSANASLSLVDQNGNTALHLACSSGKEDCVLFILERLKDTVLIGATNAALQTPLHLAARSGLKQAVQDLLSRGASVQMLDENGLTPALACAPSREVADCLALILATMMPFCSPCSSGVPSPGSLLRALSRQKGLRDPRGPKAPSGPSSEGSASQGTTENDSDSETF
;
A
#
# COMPACT_ATOMS: atom_id res chain seq x y z
N ALA A 1 -64.44 9.95 -20.10
CA ALA A 1 -64.87 8.54 -19.98
C ALA A 1 -65.49 8.06 -21.30
N GLU A 2 -66.58 8.70 -21.76
CA GLU A 2 -67.27 8.32 -23.02
C GLU A 2 -66.35 8.27 -24.25
N ILE A 3 -65.52 9.30 -24.46
CA ILE A 3 -64.53 9.32 -25.55
C ILE A 3 -63.50 8.18 -25.40
N THR A 4 -63.07 7.90 -24.17
CA THR A 4 -62.12 6.82 -23.88
C THR A 4 -62.73 5.46 -24.21
N GLU A 5 -63.99 5.24 -23.83
CA GLU A 5 -64.74 4.01 -24.13
C GLU A 5 -64.94 3.83 -25.63
N LEU A 6 -65.35 4.89 -26.33
CA LEU A 6 -65.51 4.88 -27.79
C LEU A 6 -64.21 4.51 -28.51
N LEU A 7 -63.08 5.08 -28.10
CA LEU A 7 -61.77 4.78 -28.68
C LEU A 7 -61.35 3.32 -28.45
N ILE A 8 -61.59 2.78 -27.25
CA ILE A 8 -61.29 1.38 -26.93
C ILE A 8 -62.16 0.43 -27.76
N LEU A 9 -63.47 0.70 -27.86
CA LEU A 9 -64.39 -0.06 -28.70
C LEU A 9 -64.04 0.01 -30.18
N SER A 10 -63.41 1.12 -30.62
CA SER A 10 -62.91 1.31 -31.98
C SER A 10 -61.52 0.69 -32.22
N GLY A 11 -60.97 -0.08 -31.27
CA GLY A 11 -59.72 -0.83 -31.42
C GLY A 11 -58.48 -0.18 -30.79
N ALA A 12 -58.61 0.89 -30.00
CA ALA A 12 -57.48 1.46 -29.28
C ALA A 12 -56.93 0.50 -28.21
N ARG A 13 -55.60 0.38 -28.13
CA ARG A 13 -54.92 -0.49 -27.16
C ARG A 13 -54.96 0.12 -25.75
N VAL A 14 -55.68 -0.51 -24.83
CA VAL A 14 -55.90 -0.03 -23.44
C VAL A 14 -54.59 0.12 -22.65
N ASN A 15 -53.61 -0.77 -22.88
CA ASN A 15 -52.30 -0.77 -22.21
C ASN A 15 -51.16 -0.20 -23.08
N ALA A 16 -51.50 0.65 -24.07
CA ALA A 16 -50.49 1.34 -24.86
C ALA A 16 -49.57 2.18 -23.95
N LYS A 17 -48.27 2.13 -24.20
CA LYS A 17 -47.27 2.87 -23.44
C LYS A 17 -46.76 4.05 -24.27
N ASP A 18 -46.69 5.23 -23.67
CA ASP A 18 -46.03 6.39 -24.28
C ASP A 18 -44.49 6.30 -24.18
N ASN A 19 -43.78 7.34 -24.62
CA ASN A 19 -42.32 7.39 -24.56
C ASN A 19 -41.75 7.32 -23.14
N MET A 20 -42.56 7.59 -22.11
CA MET A 20 -42.21 7.48 -20.69
C MET A 20 -42.76 6.19 -20.05
N TRP A 21 -43.28 5.28 -20.88
CA TRP A 21 -43.93 4.04 -20.48
C TRP A 21 -45.22 4.23 -19.66
N LEU A 22 -45.81 5.42 -19.71
CA LEU A 22 -47.08 5.70 -19.04
C LEU A 22 -48.22 5.11 -19.88
N THR A 23 -49.12 4.41 -19.20
CA THR A 23 -50.36 3.90 -19.81
C THR A 23 -51.48 4.93 -19.71
N PRO A 24 -52.57 4.80 -20.51
CA PRO A 24 -53.79 5.59 -20.33
C PRO A 24 -54.29 5.60 -18.88
N LEU A 25 -54.11 4.48 -18.15
CA LEU A 25 -54.46 4.38 -16.73
C LEU A 25 -53.61 5.31 -15.85
N HIS A 26 -52.29 5.41 -16.07
CA HIS A 26 -51.45 6.37 -15.34
C HIS A 26 -51.93 7.82 -15.56
N ARG A 27 -52.30 8.17 -16.79
CA ARG A 27 -52.77 9.52 -17.14
C ARG A 27 -54.15 9.82 -16.54
N ALA A 28 -55.07 8.85 -16.57
CA ALA A 28 -56.39 8.99 -15.95
C ALA A 28 -56.31 9.16 -14.43
N VAL A 29 -55.37 8.47 -13.79
CA VAL A 29 -55.11 8.62 -12.35
C VAL A 29 -54.45 9.97 -12.04
N ALA A 30 -53.47 10.39 -12.84
CA ALA A 30 -52.83 11.70 -12.67
C ALA A 30 -53.85 12.85 -12.78
N SER A 31 -54.86 12.72 -13.64
CA SER A 31 -55.96 13.70 -13.79
C SER A 31 -57.10 13.52 -12.78
N ARG A 32 -56.99 12.57 -11.84
CA ARG A 32 -57.99 12.24 -10.81
C ARG A 32 -59.38 11.85 -11.38
N SER A 33 -59.44 11.33 -12.61
CA SER A 33 -60.71 10.96 -13.26
C SER A 33 -61.10 9.53 -12.93
N GLU A 34 -61.95 9.35 -11.91
CA GLU A 34 -62.44 8.03 -11.50
C GLU A 34 -63.20 7.32 -12.63
N GLU A 35 -64.06 8.04 -13.34
CA GLU A 35 -64.91 7.45 -14.38
C GLU A 35 -64.06 6.90 -15.52
N ALA A 36 -62.98 7.61 -15.90
CA ALA A 36 -62.02 7.11 -16.87
C ALA A 36 -61.24 5.89 -16.35
N VAL A 37 -60.84 5.90 -15.08
CA VAL A 37 -60.18 4.74 -14.44
C VAL A 37 -61.10 3.51 -14.44
N ARG A 38 -62.39 3.67 -14.10
CA ARG A 38 -63.37 2.57 -14.13
C ARG A 38 -63.58 2.02 -15.54
N VAL A 39 -63.71 2.87 -16.56
CA VAL A 39 -63.81 2.45 -17.96
C VAL A 39 -62.56 1.67 -18.38
N LEU A 40 -61.38 2.19 -18.07
CA LEU A 40 -60.12 1.52 -18.41
C LEU A 40 -59.99 0.15 -17.74
N ILE A 41 -60.33 0.04 -16.46
CA ILE A 41 -60.30 -1.24 -15.72
C ILE A 41 -61.33 -2.24 -16.27
N ARG A 42 -62.55 -1.80 -16.62
CA ARG A 42 -63.57 -2.67 -17.26
C ARG A 42 -63.04 -3.30 -18.56
N HIS A 43 -62.21 -2.56 -19.29
CA HIS A 43 -61.54 -3.04 -20.50
C HIS A 43 -60.14 -3.62 -20.25
N SER A 44 -59.90 -4.19 -19.06
CA SER A 44 -58.68 -4.93 -18.70
C SER A 44 -57.39 -4.09 -18.75
N ALA A 45 -57.46 -2.83 -18.29
CA ALA A 45 -56.25 -2.05 -18.02
C ALA A 45 -55.40 -2.70 -16.92
N ASP A 46 -54.09 -2.78 -17.14
CA ASP A 46 -53.15 -3.33 -16.17
C ASP A 46 -52.87 -2.32 -15.04
N VAL A 47 -53.39 -2.61 -13.86
CA VAL A 47 -53.20 -1.81 -12.64
C VAL A 47 -51.80 -1.93 -12.03
N ASN A 48 -51.03 -2.95 -12.42
CA ASN A 48 -49.64 -3.15 -11.97
C ASN A 48 -48.61 -2.64 -13.00
N ALA A 49 -49.07 -2.03 -14.10
CA ALA A 49 -48.19 -1.50 -15.13
C ALA A 49 -47.17 -0.52 -14.54
N ARG A 50 -45.93 -0.64 -14.99
CA ARG A 50 -44.82 0.22 -14.55
C ARG A 50 -44.37 1.18 -15.64
N ASP A 51 -44.16 2.43 -15.25
CA ASP A 51 -43.53 3.47 -16.06
C ASP A 51 -41.98 3.33 -16.06
N LYS A 52 -41.26 4.27 -16.69
CA LYS A 52 -39.77 4.28 -16.70
C LYS A 52 -39.13 4.41 -15.31
N ASN A 53 -39.83 4.98 -14.35
CA ASN A 53 -39.39 5.13 -12.96
C ASN A 53 -39.88 3.99 -12.07
N TRP A 54 -40.46 2.94 -12.66
CA TRP A 54 -41.06 1.80 -11.97
C TRP A 54 -42.24 2.19 -11.07
N GLN A 55 -42.84 3.35 -11.32
CA GLN A 55 -44.05 3.78 -10.65
C GLN A 55 -45.24 3.02 -11.22
N THR A 56 -46.12 2.60 -10.32
CA THR A 56 -47.44 2.04 -10.67
C THR A 56 -48.48 3.17 -10.69
N PRO A 57 -49.69 2.94 -11.26
CA PRO A 57 -50.80 3.87 -11.15
C PRO A 57 -51.10 4.28 -9.70
N LEU A 58 -50.89 3.41 -8.72
CA LEU A 58 -51.06 3.77 -7.30
C LEU A 58 -50.05 4.82 -6.82
N HIS A 59 -48.78 4.75 -7.25
CA HIS A 59 -47.79 5.78 -6.92
C HIS A 59 -48.23 7.15 -7.46
N VAL A 60 -48.73 7.16 -8.69
CA VAL A 60 -49.27 8.38 -9.33
C VAL A 60 -50.52 8.86 -8.60
N ALA A 61 -51.40 7.96 -8.17
CA ALA A 61 -52.58 8.30 -7.37
C ALA A 61 -52.17 8.96 -6.05
N ALA A 62 -51.18 8.38 -5.38
CA ALA A 62 -50.67 8.86 -4.11
C ALA A 62 -50.01 10.23 -4.23
N ALA A 63 -49.19 10.47 -5.25
CA ALA A 63 -48.58 11.77 -5.49
C ALA A 63 -49.60 12.87 -5.82
N ASN A 64 -50.70 12.51 -6.51
CA ASN A 64 -51.72 13.45 -6.95
C ASN A 64 -52.94 13.53 -6.02
N ASN A 65 -52.98 12.88 -4.85
CA ASN A 65 -54.17 12.80 -4.00
C ASN A 65 -55.45 12.32 -4.72
N ALA A 66 -55.32 11.34 -5.62
CA ALA A 66 -56.45 10.79 -6.38
C ALA A 66 -57.19 9.72 -5.56
N LEU A 67 -57.79 10.10 -4.42
CA LEU A 67 -58.40 9.17 -3.44
C LEU A 67 -59.39 8.20 -4.08
N ARG A 68 -60.39 8.72 -4.80
CA ARG A 68 -61.42 7.90 -5.43
C ARG A 68 -60.85 6.94 -6.49
N CYS A 69 -59.80 7.35 -7.19
CA CYS A 69 -59.08 6.48 -8.13
C CYS A 69 -58.32 5.37 -7.37
N ALA A 70 -57.66 5.71 -6.27
CA ALA A 70 -56.94 4.75 -5.43
C ALA A 70 -57.89 3.71 -4.81
N GLU A 71 -59.09 4.11 -4.35
CA GLU A 71 -60.11 3.18 -3.85
C GLU A 71 -60.55 2.13 -4.89
N VAL A 72 -60.60 2.51 -6.17
CA VAL A 72 -60.92 1.60 -7.27
C VAL A 72 -59.74 0.68 -7.60
N ILE A 73 -58.51 1.19 -7.52
CA ILE A 73 -57.30 0.47 -7.94
C ILE A 73 -56.80 -0.49 -6.86
N ILE A 74 -56.79 -0.09 -5.58
CA ILE A 74 -56.22 -0.85 -4.47
C ILE A 74 -56.74 -2.30 -4.38
N PRO A 75 -58.06 -2.58 -4.48
CA PRO A 75 -58.57 -3.94 -4.42
C PRO A 75 -58.08 -4.86 -5.55
N LEU A 76 -57.60 -4.29 -6.65
CA LEU A 76 -57.14 -5.01 -7.84
C LEU A 76 -55.62 -5.13 -7.90
N LEU A 77 -54.90 -4.45 -7.01
CA LEU A 77 -53.44 -4.50 -6.96
C LEU A 77 -52.95 -5.82 -6.35
N SER A 78 -51.80 -6.27 -6.84
CA SER A 78 -51.08 -7.41 -6.26
C SER A 78 -50.56 -7.09 -4.85
N SER A 79 -50.10 -5.87 -4.62
CA SER A 79 -49.64 -5.37 -3.32
C SER A 79 -49.67 -3.85 -3.29
N VAL A 80 -50.05 -3.27 -2.15
CA VAL A 80 -50.00 -1.82 -1.88
C VAL A 80 -48.55 -1.35 -1.63
N ASN A 81 -47.66 -2.28 -1.26
CA ASN A 81 -46.29 -1.99 -0.82
C ASN A 81 -45.24 -2.11 -1.94
N VAL A 82 -45.66 -2.09 -3.21
CA VAL A 82 -44.73 -2.07 -4.34
C VAL A 82 -43.89 -0.79 -4.28
N SER A 83 -42.59 -0.91 -4.53
CA SER A 83 -41.65 0.21 -4.55
C SER A 83 -41.31 0.66 -5.98
N ASP A 84 -41.08 1.96 -6.15
CA ASP A 84 -40.53 2.54 -7.37
C ASP A 84 -39.01 2.28 -7.54
N ARG A 85 -38.39 2.83 -8.58
CA ARG A 85 -36.95 2.66 -8.87
C ARG A 85 -36.05 3.19 -7.74
N GLY A 86 -36.55 4.12 -6.93
CA GLY A 86 -35.89 4.68 -5.76
C GLY A 86 -36.15 3.89 -4.48
N GLY A 87 -36.92 2.80 -4.52
CA GLY A 87 -37.35 2.06 -3.33
C GLY A 87 -38.55 2.68 -2.62
N ARG A 88 -39.16 3.76 -3.15
CA ARG A 88 -40.25 4.48 -2.49
C ARG A 88 -41.58 3.82 -2.79
N THR A 89 -42.39 3.60 -1.76
CA THR A 89 -43.77 3.10 -1.88
C THR A 89 -44.76 4.23 -2.14
N ALA A 90 -46.01 3.91 -2.47
CA ALA A 90 -47.09 4.89 -2.56
C ALA A 90 -47.23 5.77 -1.30
N LEU A 91 -47.01 5.20 -0.11
CA LEU A 91 -47.03 5.93 1.16
C LEU A 91 -45.97 7.05 1.21
N HIS A 92 -44.77 6.81 0.66
CA HIS A 92 -43.72 7.83 0.58
C HIS A 92 -44.15 9.00 -0.31
N HIS A 93 -44.78 8.73 -1.45
CA HIS A 93 -45.26 9.78 -2.36
C HIS A 93 -46.40 10.59 -1.74
N ALA A 94 -47.33 9.94 -1.02
CA ALA A 94 -48.38 10.64 -0.29
C ALA A 94 -47.81 11.52 0.83
N ALA A 95 -46.83 11.00 1.58
CA ALA A 95 -46.19 11.71 2.69
C ALA A 95 -45.33 12.89 2.20
N LEU A 96 -44.61 12.73 1.09
CA LEU A 96 -43.81 13.78 0.46
C LEU A 96 -44.65 14.98 0.00
N ASN A 97 -45.90 14.75 -0.43
CA ASN A 97 -46.78 15.80 -0.94
C ASN A 97 -47.81 16.29 0.10
N GLY A 98 -47.80 15.74 1.32
CA GLY A 98 -48.67 16.20 2.41
C GLY A 98 -50.13 15.74 2.31
N HIS A 99 -50.41 14.64 1.59
CA HIS A 99 -51.78 14.19 1.36
C HIS A 99 -52.30 13.32 2.51
N THR A 100 -52.75 13.95 3.60
CA THR A 100 -53.17 13.27 4.84
C THR A 100 -54.26 12.22 4.63
N GLU A 101 -55.31 12.53 3.87
CA GLU A 101 -56.39 11.57 3.57
C GLU A 101 -55.88 10.35 2.78
N MET A 102 -54.93 10.57 1.86
CA MET A 102 -54.33 9.49 1.09
C MET A 102 -53.44 8.61 1.96
N VAL A 103 -52.67 9.22 2.87
CA VAL A 103 -51.89 8.49 3.88
C VAL A 103 -52.82 7.61 4.73
N ASN A 104 -53.93 8.16 5.21
CA ASN A 104 -54.92 7.41 6.01
C ASN A 104 -55.52 6.23 5.22
N LEU A 105 -55.93 6.46 3.97
CA LEU A 105 -56.43 5.41 3.08
C LEU A 105 -55.39 4.29 2.86
N LEU A 106 -54.14 4.65 2.58
CA LEU A 106 -53.07 3.68 2.34
C LEU A 106 -52.78 2.85 3.59
N LEU A 107 -52.70 3.47 4.77
CA LEU A 107 -52.49 2.77 6.05
C LEU A 107 -53.67 1.83 6.37
N ALA A 108 -54.91 2.29 6.19
CA ALA A 108 -56.12 1.46 6.38
C ALA A 108 -56.17 0.25 5.44
N LYS A 109 -55.46 0.31 4.30
CA LYS A 109 -55.36 -0.78 3.31
C LYS A 109 -54.08 -1.60 3.43
N GLY A 110 -53.36 -1.51 4.55
CA GLY A 110 -52.21 -2.35 4.85
C GLY A 110 -50.88 -1.88 4.25
N ALA A 111 -50.74 -0.57 3.98
CA ALA A 111 -49.43 0.00 3.65
C ALA A 111 -48.48 -0.13 4.85
N ASN A 112 -47.25 -0.58 4.61
CA ASN A 112 -46.23 -0.66 5.64
C ASN A 112 -45.76 0.74 6.02
N ILE A 113 -46.08 1.15 7.25
CA ILE A 113 -45.75 2.48 7.79
C ILE A 113 -44.24 2.73 7.91
N ASN A 114 -43.46 1.68 8.20
CA ASN A 114 -42.01 1.71 8.37
C ASN A 114 -41.28 1.18 7.13
N ALA A 115 -41.92 1.22 5.95
CA ALA A 115 -41.23 0.95 4.70
C ALA A 115 -40.08 1.95 4.50
N PHE A 116 -38.96 1.47 3.97
CA PHE A 116 -37.77 2.26 3.72
C PHE A 116 -37.46 2.32 2.22
N ASP A 117 -36.94 3.45 1.77
CA ASP A 117 -36.44 3.62 0.41
C ASP A 117 -34.96 3.20 0.30
N LYS A 118 -34.32 3.41 -0.87
CA LYS A 118 -32.90 3.06 -1.06
C LYS A 118 -31.90 3.84 -0.20
N LYS A 119 -32.34 4.94 0.44
CA LYS A 119 -31.55 5.73 1.40
C LYS A 119 -31.93 5.38 2.84
N ASP A 120 -32.68 4.30 3.05
CA ASP A 120 -33.29 3.91 4.31
C ASP A 120 -34.25 5.00 4.87
N GLY A 121 -34.68 5.92 4.01
CA GLY A 121 -35.62 6.97 4.35
C GLY A 121 -37.03 6.40 4.43
N ARG A 122 -37.69 6.59 5.58
CA ARG A 122 -39.11 6.25 5.80
C ARG A 122 -40.02 7.40 5.37
N ALA A 123 -41.32 7.13 5.19
CA ALA A 123 -42.33 8.15 4.89
C ALA A 123 -42.31 9.35 5.88
N LEU A 124 -42.02 9.08 7.16
CA LEU A 124 -41.89 10.11 8.20
C LEU A 124 -40.76 11.12 7.90
N HIS A 125 -39.62 10.67 7.38
CA HIS A 125 -38.48 11.55 7.04
C HIS A 125 -38.87 12.56 5.95
N TRP A 126 -39.61 12.11 4.94
CA TRP A 126 -40.05 12.93 3.82
C TRP A 126 -41.14 13.93 4.23
N ALA A 127 -42.12 13.50 5.04
CA ALA A 127 -43.13 14.39 5.61
C ALA A 127 -42.49 15.45 6.51
N ALA A 128 -41.50 15.06 7.31
CA ALA A 128 -40.77 15.96 8.18
C ALA A 128 -39.91 16.96 7.41
N TYR A 129 -39.23 16.50 6.34
CA TYR A 129 -38.46 17.36 5.44
C TYR A 129 -39.34 18.42 4.78
N MET A 130 -40.53 18.06 4.29
CA MET A 130 -41.44 19.00 3.61
C MET A 130 -42.30 19.83 4.57
N GLY A 131 -42.31 19.52 5.87
CA GLY A 131 -43.04 20.28 6.88
C GLY A 131 -44.51 19.92 7.03
N HIS A 132 -44.93 18.75 6.56
CA HIS A 132 -46.33 18.32 6.61
C HIS A 132 -46.69 17.78 8.00
N LEU A 133 -46.94 18.70 8.95
CA LEU A 133 -47.23 18.37 10.35
C LEU A 133 -48.39 17.37 10.50
N ASP A 134 -49.49 17.55 9.77
CA ASP A 134 -50.66 16.67 9.87
C ASP A 134 -50.32 15.22 9.50
N VAL A 135 -49.49 15.04 8.46
CA VAL A 135 -49.00 13.72 8.05
C VAL A 135 -48.04 13.14 9.09
N VAL A 136 -47.15 13.97 9.65
CA VAL A 136 -46.24 13.55 10.74
C VAL A 136 -47.05 13.07 11.94
N CYS A 137 -48.02 13.86 12.41
CA CYS A 137 -48.91 13.50 13.52
C CYS A 137 -49.68 12.21 13.22
N LEU A 138 -50.23 12.07 12.01
CA LEU A 138 -50.96 10.87 11.60
C LEU A 138 -50.05 9.63 11.63
N LEU A 139 -48.87 9.70 11.00
CA LEU A 139 -47.92 8.60 10.97
C LEU A 139 -47.48 8.19 12.39
N VAL A 140 -47.14 9.16 13.24
CA VAL A 140 -46.75 8.90 14.62
C VAL A 140 -47.91 8.25 15.41
N SER A 141 -49.13 8.76 15.27
CA SER A 141 -50.32 8.20 15.95
C SER A 141 -50.62 6.75 15.53
N GLN A 142 -50.23 6.36 14.32
CA GLN A 142 -50.42 5.02 13.75
C GLN A 142 -49.19 4.10 14.00
N GLY A 143 -48.26 4.51 14.85
CA GLY A 143 -47.13 3.68 15.27
C GLY A 143 -45.87 3.79 14.40
N ALA A 144 -45.67 4.90 13.67
CA ALA A 144 -44.41 5.16 12.99
C ALA A 144 -43.26 5.33 13.99
N GLU A 145 -42.10 4.76 13.68
CA GLU A 145 -40.89 4.92 14.51
C GLU A 145 -40.34 6.34 14.39
N VAL A 146 -40.31 7.10 15.49
CA VAL A 146 -39.90 8.52 15.48
C VAL A 146 -38.37 8.69 15.48
N SER A 147 -37.66 7.87 16.25
CA SER A 147 -36.18 7.90 16.39
C SER A 147 -35.44 7.11 15.30
N CYS A 148 -36.16 6.74 14.24
CA CYS A 148 -35.57 5.98 13.16
C CYS A 148 -34.48 6.79 12.41
N LYS A 149 -33.48 6.07 11.90
CA LYS A 149 -32.35 6.64 11.16
C LYS A 149 -32.35 6.19 9.71
N ASP A 150 -32.03 7.11 8.81
CA ASP A 150 -31.71 6.82 7.41
C ASP A 150 -30.28 6.25 7.28
N LYS A 151 -29.84 5.98 6.04
CA LYS A 151 -28.53 5.38 5.74
C LYS A 151 -27.35 6.24 6.21
N ARG A 152 -27.53 7.56 6.31
CA ARG A 152 -26.53 8.52 6.81
C ARG A 152 -26.72 8.83 8.31
N GLY A 153 -27.62 8.13 8.98
CA GLY A 153 -27.91 8.32 10.40
C GLY A 153 -28.83 9.51 10.70
N TYR A 154 -29.44 10.15 9.70
CA TYR A 154 -30.36 11.27 9.91
C TYR A 154 -31.68 10.74 10.48
N THR A 155 -32.19 11.43 11.49
CA THR A 155 -33.55 11.21 12.01
C THR A 155 -34.54 12.16 11.35
N SER A 156 -35.84 11.95 11.56
CA SER A 156 -36.88 12.86 11.07
C SER A 156 -36.75 14.28 11.68
N LEU A 157 -36.20 14.39 12.89
CA LEU A 157 -35.89 15.71 13.49
C LEU A 157 -34.78 16.43 12.71
N HIS A 158 -33.74 15.71 12.29
CA HIS A 158 -32.65 16.29 11.50
C HIS A 158 -33.14 16.81 10.15
N THR A 159 -34.00 16.06 9.45
CA THR A 159 -34.52 16.48 8.15
C THR A 159 -35.45 17.69 8.28
N ALA A 160 -36.30 17.73 9.31
CA ALA A 160 -37.13 18.89 9.62
C ALA A 160 -36.29 20.12 9.98
N ALA A 161 -35.26 19.96 10.82
CA ALA A 161 -34.39 21.05 11.24
C ALA A 161 -33.55 21.59 10.07
N SER A 162 -33.06 20.70 9.20
CA SER A 162 -32.32 21.05 7.97
C SER A 162 -33.15 21.94 7.05
N ASN A 163 -34.46 21.68 6.90
CA ASN A 163 -35.33 22.42 5.98
C ASN A 163 -36.16 23.53 6.67
N GLY A 164 -35.88 23.86 7.92
CA GLY A 164 -36.52 24.99 8.61
C GLY A 164 -37.95 24.74 9.11
N GLN A 165 -38.37 23.48 9.28
CA GLN A 165 -39.76 23.13 9.56
C GLN A 165 -40.10 23.21 11.05
N ILE A 166 -40.23 24.44 11.57
CA ILE A 166 -40.38 24.74 13.01
C ILE A 166 -41.53 23.96 13.66
N ALA A 167 -42.70 23.91 13.02
CA ALA A 167 -43.88 23.26 13.60
C ALA A 167 -43.66 21.74 13.78
N VAL A 168 -42.98 21.11 12.82
CA VAL A 168 -42.60 19.69 12.91
C VAL A 168 -41.51 19.49 13.96
N VAL A 169 -40.50 20.37 13.99
CA VAL A 169 -39.43 20.32 15.00
C VAL A 169 -40.02 20.38 16.42
N LYS A 170 -40.92 21.33 16.70
CA LYS A 170 -41.64 21.44 17.98
C LYS A 170 -42.36 20.15 18.36
N HIS A 171 -43.06 19.55 17.40
CA HIS A 171 -43.79 18.31 17.66
C HIS A 171 -42.83 17.14 17.92
N LEU A 172 -41.77 17.00 17.12
CA LEU A 172 -40.81 15.91 17.25
C LEU A 172 -39.93 16.02 18.51
N LEU A 173 -39.55 17.23 18.95
CA LEU A 173 -38.78 17.45 20.18
C LEU A 173 -39.54 17.01 21.44
N ASN A 174 -40.88 17.09 21.43
CA ASN A 174 -41.70 16.58 22.52
C ASN A 174 -41.76 15.05 22.58
N LEU A 175 -41.33 14.36 21.52
CA LEU A 175 -41.47 12.91 21.37
C LEU A 175 -40.13 12.15 21.32
N ALA A 176 -39.04 12.81 20.92
CA ALA A 176 -37.76 12.17 20.66
C ALA A 176 -36.58 13.01 21.17
N ILE A 177 -35.49 12.32 21.50
CA ILE A 177 -34.21 12.92 21.90
C ILE A 177 -33.44 13.32 20.63
N ASP A 178 -32.75 14.47 20.66
CA ASP A 178 -31.84 14.92 19.60
C ASP A 178 -30.55 14.07 19.60
N GLU A 179 -30.64 12.88 19.01
CA GLU A 179 -29.48 12.01 18.81
C GLU A 179 -28.58 12.52 17.69
N ALA A 180 -27.29 12.18 17.74
CA ALA A 180 -26.37 12.50 16.65
C ALA A 180 -26.49 11.52 15.46
N ASN A 181 -26.28 12.03 14.25
CA ASN A 181 -26.19 11.23 13.03
C ASN A 181 -24.83 10.52 12.88
N ALA A 182 -24.60 9.84 11.74
CA ALA A 182 -23.35 9.09 11.51
C ALA A 182 -22.08 9.95 11.55
N PHE A 183 -22.20 11.26 11.32
CA PHE A 183 -21.09 12.22 11.38
C PHE A 183 -20.91 12.85 12.78
N GLY A 184 -21.76 12.49 13.74
CA GLY A 184 -21.81 13.14 15.06
C GLY A 184 -22.53 14.50 15.05
N ASN A 185 -23.23 14.85 13.97
CA ASN A 185 -23.99 16.10 13.89
C ASN A 185 -25.35 15.91 14.55
N THR A 186 -25.79 16.90 15.32
CA THR A 186 -27.15 17.01 15.87
C THR A 186 -28.05 17.86 14.97
N ALA A 187 -29.35 17.94 15.27
CA ALA A 187 -30.27 18.82 14.55
C ALA A 187 -29.80 20.29 14.54
N LEU A 188 -29.19 20.75 15.63
CA LEU A 188 -28.65 22.11 15.77
C LEU A 188 -27.53 22.40 14.76
N HIS A 189 -26.65 21.43 14.48
CA HIS A 189 -25.58 21.59 13.49
C HIS A 189 -26.14 21.85 12.09
N LEU A 190 -27.15 21.07 11.69
CA LEU A 190 -27.75 21.15 10.37
C LEU A 190 -28.55 22.45 10.19
N ALA A 191 -29.33 22.84 11.21
CA ALA A 191 -30.06 24.09 11.21
C ALA A 191 -29.11 25.29 11.06
N CYS A 192 -27.96 25.28 11.77
CA CYS A 192 -26.94 26.32 11.66
C CYS A 192 -26.29 26.38 10.27
N PHE A 193 -26.03 25.24 9.64
CA PHE A 193 -25.44 25.18 8.31
C PHE A 193 -26.37 25.75 7.23
N ASN A 194 -27.66 25.41 7.30
CA ASN A 194 -28.65 25.88 6.34
C ASN A 194 -29.21 27.27 6.68
N GLY A 195 -28.82 27.85 7.81
CA GLY A 195 -29.24 29.19 8.22
C GLY A 195 -30.67 29.28 8.72
N GLN A 196 -31.17 28.23 9.37
CA GLN A 196 -32.54 28.14 9.89
C GLN A 196 -32.61 28.73 11.31
N ASP A 197 -32.56 30.06 11.41
CA ASP A 197 -32.43 30.80 12.67
C ASP A 197 -33.59 30.57 13.65
N ALA A 198 -34.83 30.50 13.17
CA ALA A 198 -35.99 30.21 14.01
C ALA A 198 -35.97 28.78 14.58
N VAL A 199 -35.47 27.80 13.82
CA VAL A 199 -35.26 26.43 14.33
C VAL A 199 -34.14 26.39 15.35
N VAL A 200 -33.05 27.14 15.11
CA VAL A 200 -31.93 27.25 16.05
C VAL A 200 -32.38 27.80 17.39
N SER A 201 -33.19 28.87 17.41
CA SER A 201 -33.76 29.43 18.65
C SER A 201 -34.56 28.37 19.40
N GLU A 202 -35.46 27.67 18.71
CA GLU A 202 -36.30 26.66 19.34
C GLU A 202 -35.49 25.48 19.90
N LEU A 203 -34.48 25.00 19.17
CA LEU A 203 -33.60 23.93 19.66
C LEU A 203 -32.84 24.35 20.91
N ILE A 204 -32.35 25.59 20.97
CA ILE A 204 -31.65 26.14 22.14
C ILE A 204 -32.62 26.25 23.33
N ASP A 205 -33.84 26.73 23.10
CA ASP A 205 -34.86 26.85 24.15
C ASP A 205 -35.26 25.49 24.76
N TYR A 206 -35.23 24.43 23.96
CA TYR A 206 -35.41 23.04 24.41
C TYR A 206 -34.16 22.42 25.06
N GLY A 207 -33.08 23.19 25.24
CA GLY A 207 -31.87 22.76 25.94
C GLY A 207 -30.82 22.08 25.06
N ALA A 208 -30.83 22.29 23.74
CA ALA A 208 -29.77 21.76 22.87
C ALA A 208 -28.40 22.34 23.25
N ASN A 209 -27.38 21.48 23.28
CA ASN A 209 -26.02 21.90 23.62
C ASN A 209 -25.38 22.71 22.47
N VAL A 210 -25.28 24.03 22.66
CA VAL A 210 -24.68 24.99 21.70
C VAL A 210 -23.21 24.73 21.36
N SER A 211 -22.50 24.00 22.22
CA SER A 211 -21.05 23.74 22.11
C SER A 211 -20.71 22.30 21.70
N GLN A 212 -21.72 21.45 21.45
CA GLN A 212 -21.48 20.03 21.18
C GLN A 212 -20.63 19.82 19.93
N PRO A 213 -19.45 19.18 20.04
CA PRO A 213 -18.63 18.86 18.87
C PRO A 213 -19.13 17.59 18.16
N ASN A 214 -19.04 17.58 16.84
CA ASN A 214 -19.25 16.38 16.03
C ASN A 214 -18.01 15.47 16.00
N ASN A 215 -18.04 14.39 15.20
CA ASN A 215 -16.94 13.42 15.13
C ASN A 215 -15.62 14.03 14.60
N LYS A 216 -15.67 15.16 13.89
CA LYS A 216 -14.49 15.92 13.42
C LYS A 216 -14.09 17.07 14.36
N GLY A 217 -14.79 17.23 15.48
CA GLY A 217 -14.57 18.32 16.44
C GLY A 217 -15.21 19.66 16.03
N PHE A 218 -16.04 19.70 14.99
CA PHE A 218 -16.77 20.92 14.62
C PHE A 218 -18.01 21.08 15.50
N THR A 219 -18.19 22.27 16.05
CA THR A 219 -19.37 22.68 16.82
C THR A 219 -20.43 23.33 15.91
N PRO A 220 -21.67 23.54 16.36
CA PRO A 220 -22.69 24.26 15.58
C PRO A 220 -22.22 25.65 15.14
N LEU A 221 -21.38 26.30 15.95
CA LEU A 221 -20.79 27.61 15.63
C LEU A 221 -19.86 27.55 14.41
N HIS A 222 -19.15 26.45 14.18
CA HIS A 222 -18.35 26.25 12.96
C HIS A 222 -19.22 26.12 11.71
N PHE A 223 -20.31 25.37 11.80
CA PHE A 223 -21.26 25.20 10.70
C PHE A 223 -21.97 26.51 10.39
N ALA A 224 -22.37 27.24 11.42
CA ALA A 224 -22.83 28.60 11.27
C ALA A 224 -21.72 29.37 10.53
N ALA A 225 -20.52 29.55 11.08
CA ALA A 225 -19.42 30.31 10.48
C ALA A 225 -19.15 30.03 8.98
N ALA A 226 -19.33 28.79 8.51
CA ALA A 226 -19.21 28.39 7.11
C ALA A 226 -20.43 28.75 6.23
N SER A 227 -21.64 28.73 6.80
CA SER A 227 -22.92 28.91 6.13
C SER A 227 -23.04 30.23 5.37
N THR A 228 -23.75 30.19 4.23
CA THR A 228 -24.14 31.36 3.42
C THR A 228 -25.14 32.26 4.13
N HIS A 229 -26.15 31.67 4.80
CA HIS A 229 -27.30 32.41 5.35
C HIS A 229 -27.36 32.42 6.88
N GLY A 230 -26.56 31.62 7.59
CA GLY A 230 -26.68 31.47 9.05
C GLY A 230 -26.12 32.61 9.90
N ALA A 231 -26.05 33.86 9.42
CA ALA A 231 -25.47 34.98 10.18
C ALA A 231 -26.19 35.16 11.54
N LEU A 232 -27.53 35.17 11.52
CA LEU A 232 -28.36 35.21 12.72
C LEU A 232 -28.17 33.97 13.60
N CYS A 233 -28.03 32.77 13.02
CA CYS A 233 -27.74 31.56 13.80
C CYS A 233 -26.44 31.69 14.61
N LEU A 234 -25.41 32.32 14.03
CA LEU A 234 -24.16 32.57 14.73
C LEU A 234 -24.34 33.57 15.87
N GLU A 235 -25.09 34.64 15.66
CA GLU A 235 -25.42 35.59 16.73
C GLU A 235 -26.19 34.91 17.87
N PHE A 236 -27.21 34.10 17.56
CA PHE A 236 -27.94 33.34 18.57
C PHE A 236 -27.05 32.39 19.35
N LEU A 237 -26.16 31.66 18.69
CA LEU A 237 -25.22 30.77 19.37
C LEU A 237 -24.28 31.54 20.30
N VAL A 238 -23.69 32.65 19.84
CA VAL A 238 -22.76 33.45 20.65
C VAL A 238 -23.48 34.09 21.84
N ASN A 239 -24.69 34.60 21.65
CA ASN A 239 -25.50 35.20 22.72
C ASN A 239 -25.91 34.16 23.78
N ASN A 240 -26.09 32.90 23.38
CA ASN A 240 -26.38 31.78 24.28
C ASN A 240 -25.12 31.06 24.79
N GLY A 241 -23.96 31.74 24.76
CA GLY A 241 -22.75 31.27 25.43
C GLY A 241 -21.92 30.24 24.65
N ALA A 242 -22.11 30.12 23.33
CA ALA A 242 -21.25 29.25 22.52
C ALA A 242 -19.78 29.70 22.59
N GLU A 243 -18.88 28.73 22.82
CA GLU A 243 -17.45 28.99 22.86
C GLU A 243 -16.90 29.33 21.45
N VAL A 244 -16.33 30.53 21.31
CA VAL A 244 -15.88 31.07 20.02
C VAL A 244 -14.48 30.62 19.58
N ASN A 245 -13.70 30.06 20.51
CA ASN A 245 -12.30 29.64 20.28
C ASN A 245 -12.13 28.12 20.16
N VAL A 246 -13.23 27.35 20.12
CA VAL A 246 -13.15 25.89 19.96
C VAL A 246 -12.43 25.58 18.65
N GLN A 247 -11.48 24.67 18.70
CA GLN A 247 -10.80 24.19 17.51
C GLN A 247 -11.30 22.81 17.15
N SER A 248 -11.51 22.56 15.86
CA SER A 248 -11.77 21.23 15.33
C SER A 248 -10.54 20.33 15.49
N ARG A 249 -10.67 19.04 15.12
CA ARG A 249 -9.52 18.12 15.11
C ARG A 249 -8.39 18.55 14.16
N ASP A 250 -8.70 19.38 13.17
CA ASP A 250 -7.72 19.98 12.25
C ASP A 250 -7.15 21.30 12.80
N GLY A 251 -7.47 21.69 14.04
CA GLY A 251 -7.07 22.96 14.63
C GLY A 251 -7.87 24.17 14.14
N LYS A 252 -8.86 23.97 13.25
CA LYS A 252 -9.63 25.08 12.67
C LYS A 252 -10.62 25.64 13.69
N SER A 253 -10.55 26.94 13.96
CA SER A 253 -11.54 27.67 14.75
C SER A 253 -12.71 28.17 13.88
N PRO A 254 -13.82 28.67 14.45
CA PRO A 254 -14.90 29.27 13.67
C PRO A 254 -14.43 30.42 12.77
N LEU A 255 -13.43 31.20 13.21
CA LEU A 255 -12.82 32.26 12.40
C LEU A 255 -12.02 31.71 11.20
N HIS A 256 -11.45 30.51 11.31
CA HIS A 256 -10.86 29.84 10.13
C HIS A 256 -11.95 29.47 9.12
N MET A 257 -13.13 29.00 9.59
CA MET A 257 -14.23 28.64 8.70
C MET A 257 -14.78 29.87 7.95
N THR A 258 -14.89 31.03 8.61
CA THR A 258 -15.26 32.26 7.91
C THR A 258 -14.20 32.69 6.91
N ALA A 259 -12.92 32.45 7.20
CA ALA A 259 -11.80 32.73 6.29
C ALA A 259 -11.74 31.79 5.09
N VAL A 260 -12.11 30.51 5.22
CA VAL A 260 -12.23 29.60 4.07
C VAL A 260 -13.32 30.09 3.12
N HIS A 261 -14.49 30.44 3.66
CA HIS A 261 -15.68 30.77 2.87
C HIS A 261 -15.90 32.27 2.60
N GLY A 262 -14.97 33.14 2.99
CA GLY A 262 -15.05 34.58 2.75
C GLY A 262 -16.19 35.29 3.49
N ARG A 263 -16.61 34.79 4.65
CA ARG A 263 -17.77 35.31 5.38
C ARG A 263 -17.42 36.53 6.24
N PHE A 264 -17.31 37.67 5.58
CA PHE A 264 -16.94 38.95 6.21
C PHE A 264 -17.82 39.34 7.40
N THR A 265 -19.14 39.43 7.23
CA THR A 265 -20.07 39.87 8.30
C THR A 265 -19.99 38.96 9.53
N ARG A 266 -19.88 37.66 9.31
CA ARG A 266 -19.73 36.64 10.36
C ARG A 266 -18.40 36.75 11.10
N SER A 267 -17.35 37.12 10.38
CA SER A 267 -16.05 37.36 11.00
C SER A 267 -16.10 38.61 11.87
N GLN A 268 -16.78 39.66 11.41
CA GLN A 268 -16.99 40.88 12.21
C GLN A 268 -17.77 40.59 13.48
N THR A 269 -18.87 39.85 13.42
CA THR A 269 -19.66 39.51 14.63
C THR A 269 -18.85 38.67 15.60
N LEU A 270 -18.04 37.71 15.12
CA LEU A 270 -17.12 36.95 15.97
C LEU A 270 -16.08 37.87 16.64
N ILE A 271 -15.44 38.77 15.88
CA ILE A 271 -14.40 39.68 16.38
C ILE A 271 -14.98 40.71 17.38
N GLN A 272 -16.14 41.29 17.08
CA GLN A 272 -16.80 42.32 17.91
C GLN A 272 -17.21 41.79 19.29
N ASN A 273 -17.51 40.49 19.41
CA ASN A 273 -17.82 39.86 20.68
C ASN A 273 -16.59 39.67 21.61
N GLY A 274 -15.41 40.21 21.23
CA GLY A 274 -14.29 40.54 22.11
C GLY A 274 -13.51 39.35 22.71
N LYS A 275 -13.94 38.12 22.42
CA LYS A 275 -13.38 36.88 23.01
C LYS A 275 -12.60 36.02 22.01
N VAL A 276 -12.47 36.43 20.75
CA VAL A 276 -11.88 35.57 19.69
C VAL A 276 -10.37 35.70 19.61
N CYS A 277 -9.68 34.57 19.55
CA CYS A 277 -8.26 34.50 19.26
C CYS A 277 -8.00 34.63 17.74
N ILE A 278 -7.70 35.86 17.31
CA ILE A 278 -7.50 36.21 15.90
C ILE A 278 -6.34 35.43 15.27
N ASP A 279 -5.25 35.24 16.02
CA ASP A 279 -4.06 34.51 15.59
C ASP A 279 -4.04 33.03 16.02
N SER A 280 -5.22 32.45 16.24
CA SER A 280 -5.33 31.00 16.40
C SER A 280 -4.75 30.31 15.17
N VAL A 281 -4.07 29.18 15.37
CA VAL A 281 -3.45 28.42 14.26
C VAL A 281 -4.16 27.09 14.08
N ASP A 282 -4.32 26.69 12.82
CA ASP A 282 -4.71 25.33 12.47
C ASP A 282 -3.54 24.34 12.65
N LYS A 283 -3.79 23.06 12.39
CA LYS A 283 -2.78 21.98 12.46
C LYS A 283 -1.59 22.21 11.52
N ASP A 284 -1.81 22.94 10.44
CA ASP A 284 -0.81 23.27 9.43
C ASP A 284 -0.01 24.55 9.82
N GLY A 285 -0.37 25.20 10.93
CA GLY A 285 0.23 26.42 11.43
C GLY A 285 -0.34 27.71 10.81
N ASN A 286 -1.35 27.61 9.96
CA ASN A 286 -1.97 28.77 9.32
C ASN A 286 -2.91 29.50 10.28
N THR A 287 -2.85 30.82 10.27
CA THR A 287 -3.87 31.67 10.92
C THR A 287 -5.05 31.92 9.98
N PRO A 288 -6.19 32.44 10.46
CA PRO A 288 -7.29 32.88 9.60
C PRO A 288 -6.84 33.87 8.52
N LEU A 289 -5.84 34.71 8.81
CA LEU A 289 -5.26 35.65 7.83
C LEU A 289 -4.55 34.91 6.68
N HIS A 290 -3.84 33.81 6.96
CA HIS A 290 -3.23 32.98 5.92
C HIS A 290 -4.29 32.35 5.01
N ILE A 291 -5.38 31.84 5.58
CA ILE A 291 -6.48 31.24 4.82
C ILE A 291 -7.17 32.30 3.98
N ALA A 292 -7.50 33.46 4.56
CA ALA A 292 -8.12 34.56 3.82
C ALA A 292 -7.24 35.04 2.65
N ALA A 293 -5.91 35.08 2.85
CA ALA A 293 -4.94 35.42 1.81
C ALA A 293 -4.84 34.34 0.72
N ARG A 294 -4.96 33.05 1.06
CA ARG A 294 -4.96 31.95 0.10
C ARG A 294 -6.18 31.96 -0.82
N TYR A 295 -7.36 32.30 -0.29
CA TYR A 295 -8.63 32.31 -1.05
C TYR A 295 -9.02 33.69 -1.59
N GLY A 296 -8.23 34.74 -1.30
CA GLY A 296 -8.40 36.06 -1.90
C GLY A 296 -9.49 36.94 -1.29
N HIS A 297 -9.82 36.74 -0.01
CA HIS A 297 -10.90 37.48 0.65
C HIS A 297 -10.44 38.85 1.16
N GLU A 298 -10.34 39.84 0.26
CA GLU A 298 -9.78 41.18 0.56
C GLU A 298 -10.45 41.87 1.76
N LEU A 299 -11.79 41.94 1.77
CA LEU A 299 -12.55 42.60 2.85
C LEU A 299 -12.28 41.97 4.22
N LEU A 300 -12.12 40.64 4.23
CA LEU A 300 -11.83 39.90 5.46
C LEU A 300 -10.39 40.15 5.92
N ILE A 301 -9.43 40.17 4.99
CA ILE A 301 -8.02 40.53 5.30
C ILE A 301 -7.97 41.92 5.94
N ASN A 302 -8.65 42.91 5.37
CA ASN A 302 -8.68 44.25 5.94
C ASN A 302 -9.26 44.25 7.36
N THR A 303 -10.35 43.51 7.59
CA THR A 303 -10.96 43.37 8.92
C THR A 303 -9.98 42.75 9.91
N LEU A 304 -9.36 41.62 9.55
CA LEU A 304 -8.41 40.91 10.40
C LEU A 304 -7.22 41.81 10.76
N ILE A 305 -6.64 42.52 9.80
CA ILE A 305 -5.54 43.47 10.02
C ILE A 305 -5.99 44.61 10.94
N THR A 306 -7.15 45.23 10.69
CA THR A 306 -7.67 46.32 11.54
C THR A 306 -8.00 45.86 12.96
N SER A 307 -8.32 44.57 13.14
CA SER A 307 -8.54 43.95 14.45
C SER A 307 -7.25 43.49 15.15
N GLY A 308 -6.08 43.72 14.55
CA GLY A 308 -4.78 43.42 15.16
C GLY A 308 -4.17 42.06 14.80
N ALA A 309 -4.57 41.42 13.70
CA ALA A 309 -3.96 40.17 13.23
C ALA A 309 -2.47 40.34 12.90
N ASP A 310 -1.64 39.40 13.33
CA ASP A 310 -0.21 39.41 13.05
C ASP A 310 0.10 38.94 11.62
N CYS A 311 0.55 39.87 10.78
CA CYS A 311 0.96 39.58 9.40
C CYS A 311 2.35 38.92 9.28
N THR A 312 3.12 38.86 10.39
CA THR A 312 4.47 38.28 10.44
C THR A 312 4.50 36.84 10.95
N ARG A 313 3.34 36.28 11.28
CA ARG A 313 3.24 34.89 11.69
C ARG A 313 3.52 33.95 10.53
N ARG A 314 4.23 32.86 10.81
CA ARG A 314 4.61 31.84 9.84
C ARG A 314 3.58 30.71 9.84
N GLY A 315 3.02 30.40 8.67
CA GLY A 315 2.18 29.25 8.43
C GLY A 315 2.93 28.08 7.80
N VAL A 316 2.25 27.36 6.91
CA VAL A 316 2.77 26.20 6.17
C VAL A 316 4.10 26.53 5.48
N HIS A 317 5.10 25.67 5.64
CA HIS A 317 6.46 25.86 5.09
C HIS A 317 7.12 27.20 5.46
N GLY A 318 6.70 27.80 6.57
CA GLY A 318 7.15 29.13 6.97
C GLY A 318 6.70 30.26 6.05
N MET A 319 5.67 30.02 5.21
CA MET A 319 5.09 31.03 4.35
C MET A 319 4.26 32.02 5.18
N PHE A 320 4.30 33.28 4.77
CA PHE A 320 3.49 34.35 5.36
C PHE A 320 2.21 34.56 4.55
N PRO A 321 1.19 35.27 5.06
CA PRO A 321 -0.05 35.53 4.31
C PRO A 321 0.21 36.15 2.92
N LEU A 322 1.18 37.08 2.82
CA LEU A 322 1.55 37.70 1.54
C LEU A 322 2.09 36.68 0.52
N HIS A 323 2.83 35.65 0.95
CA HIS A 323 3.33 34.61 0.04
C HIS A 323 2.17 33.79 -0.53
N LEU A 324 1.17 33.48 0.30
CA LEU A 324 -0.01 32.72 -0.13
C LEU A 324 -0.89 33.55 -1.09
N ALA A 325 -1.11 34.83 -0.80
CA ALA A 325 -1.83 35.73 -1.71
C ALA A 325 -1.12 35.88 -3.07
N ALA A 326 0.20 36.03 -3.05
CA ALA A 326 1.01 36.16 -4.26
C ALA A 326 1.02 34.88 -5.10
N MET A 327 1.02 33.71 -4.47
CA MET A 327 0.97 32.41 -5.14
C MET A 327 -0.38 32.12 -5.79
N ASN A 328 -1.50 32.61 -5.22
CA ASN A 328 -2.87 32.35 -5.68
C ASN A 328 -3.51 33.51 -6.46
N ALA A 329 -2.70 34.42 -7.04
CA ALA A 329 -3.15 35.50 -7.93
C ALA A 329 -3.94 36.65 -7.30
N HIS A 330 -3.89 36.82 -5.98
CA HIS A 330 -4.69 37.84 -5.30
C HIS A 330 -3.91 39.15 -5.11
N SER A 331 -3.78 39.92 -6.19
CA SER A 331 -3.01 41.19 -6.21
C SER A 331 -3.57 42.25 -5.26
N ASP A 332 -4.89 42.36 -5.13
CA ASP A 332 -5.53 43.30 -4.19
C ASP A 332 -5.25 42.93 -2.73
N CYS A 333 -5.30 41.62 -2.42
CA CYS A 333 -4.88 41.12 -1.11
C CYS A 333 -3.40 41.40 -0.84
N CYS A 334 -2.53 41.23 -1.85
CA CYS A 334 -1.11 41.59 -1.75
C CYS A 334 -0.94 43.09 -1.45
N ARG A 335 -1.70 43.96 -2.12
CA ARG A 335 -1.66 45.41 -1.88
C ARG A 335 -1.99 45.75 -0.44
N LYS A 336 -3.08 45.18 0.11
CA LYS A 336 -3.50 45.41 1.51
C LYS A 336 -2.45 44.93 2.51
N LEU A 337 -1.89 43.75 2.29
CA LEU A 337 -0.84 43.18 3.15
C LEU A 337 0.48 43.96 3.09
N LEU A 338 0.82 44.58 1.96
CA LEU A 338 1.97 45.48 1.88
C LEU A 338 1.70 46.81 2.61
N SER A 339 0.48 47.35 2.48
CA SER A 339 0.06 48.56 3.20
C SER A 339 0.06 48.39 4.72
N SER A 340 -0.04 47.15 5.24
CA SER A 340 0.06 46.89 6.69
C SER A 340 1.50 46.86 7.24
N GLY A 341 2.50 47.20 6.41
CA GLY A 341 3.90 47.31 6.84
C GLY A 341 4.72 46.02 6.72
N PHE A 342 4.21 45.00 6.01
CA PHE A 342 4.95 43.76 5.79
C PHE A 342 6.23 44.00 4.96
N GLN A 343 7.37 43.50 5.45
CA GLN A 343 8.65 43.62 4.74
C GLN A 343 8.72 42.64 3.56
N ILE A 344 8.69 43.17 2.34
CA ILE A 344 8.65 42.40 1.07
C ILE A 344 9.80 41.39 0.90
N HIS A 345 10.95 41.65 1.51
CA HIS A 345 12.14 40.79 1.40
C HIS A 345 12.20 39.65 2.42
N THR A 346 11.20 39.54 3.29
CA THR A 346 11.17 38.50 4.33
C THR A 346 11.04 37.12 3.69
N PRO A 347 12.02 36.22 3.85
CA PRO A 347 11.99 34.91 3.23
C PRO A 347 11.20 33.88 4.06
N ASP A 348 10.59 32.91 3.38
CA ASP A 348 9.99 31.73 3.99
C ASP A 348 11.04 30.72 4.50
N ALA A 349 10.61 29.52 4.96
CA ALA A 349 11.54 28.52 5.46
C ALA A 349 12.51 27.96 4.40
N LEU A 350 12.21 28.11 3.10
CA LEU A 350 13.05 27.69 1.98
C LEU A 350 13.94 28.84 1.45
N GLY A 351 13.87 30.02 2.07
CA GLY A 351 14.61 31.20 1.60
C GLY A 351 13.90 31.96 0.48
N ARG A 352 12.68 31.59 0.11
CA ARG A 352 11.91 32.20 -0.98
C ARG A 352 11.24 33.47 -0.50
N THR A 353 11.27 34.52 -1.33
CA THR A 353 10.49 35.75 -1.11
C THR A 353 9.10 35.63 -1.73
N CYS A 354 8.21 36.60 -1.46
CA CYS A 354 6.88 36.64 -2.08
C CYS A 354 6.95 36.76 -3.61
N LEU A 355 8.03 37.32 -4.16
CA LEU A 355 8.27 37.38 -5.61
C LEU A 355 8.53 36.00 -6.21
N HIS A 356 9.23 35.11 -5.49
CA HIS A 356 9.38 33.71 -5.90
C HIS A 356 8.01 33.01 -5.93
N ALA A 357 7.18 33.25 -4.91
CA ALA A 357 5.83 32.69 -4.83
C ALA A 357 4.93 33.21 -5.97
N ALA A 358 4.99 34.49 -6.29
CA ALA A 358 4.27 35.08 -7.43
C ALA A 358 4.72 34.50 -8.78
N ALA A 359 6.03 34.32 -8.96
CA ALA A 359 6.61 33.74 -10.16
C ALA A 359 6.24 32.25 -10.33
N ALA A 360 6.19 31.50 -9.23
CA ALA A 360 5.76 30.11 -9.22
C ALA A 360 4.26 29.95 -9.50
N GLY A 361 3.43 30.88 -9.03
CA GLY A 361 1.97 30.87 -9.26
C GLY A 361 1.54 31.45 -10.61
N GLY A 362 2.46 32.07 -11.38
CA GLY A 362 2.16 32.61 -12.71
C GLY A 362 1.42 33.94 -12.71
N ASN A 363 1.47 34.68 -11.60
CA ASN A 363 0.62 35.82 -11.36
C ASN A 363 1.30 37.13 -11.77
N VAL A 364 1.14 37.51 -13.04
CA VAL A 364 1.81 38.68 -13.65
C VAL A 364 1.52 39.97 -12.89
N GLU A 365 0.26 40.20 -12.50
CA GLU A 365 -0.11 41.41 -11.76
C GLU A 365 0.48 41.44 -10.35
N CYS A 366 0.60 40.27 -9.69
CA CYS A 366 1.31 40.18 -8.41
C CYS A 366 2.82 40.43 -8.60
N VAL A 367 3.42 39.88 -9.65
CA VAL A 367 4.83 40.13 -9.98
C VAL A 367 5.07 41.63 -10.22
N LYS A 368 4.28 42.28 -11.07
CA LYS A 368 4.35 43.73 -11.33
C LYS A 368 4.21 44.55 -10.05
N LEU A 369 3.20 44.23 -9.23
CA LEU A 369 2.95 44.93 -7.97
C LEU A 369 4.09 44.78 -6.96
N LEU A 370 4.66 43.58 -6.83
CA LEU A 370 5.78 43.30 -5.95
C LEU A 370 7.05 43.99 -6.44
N LEU A 371 7.32 44.00 -7.75
CA LEU A 371 8.45 44.72 -8.35
C LEU A 371 8.31 46.24 -8.16
N SER A 372 7.12 46.81 -8.40
CA SER A 372 6.88 48.24 -8.17
C SER A 372 7.00 48.65 -6.69
N SER A 373 6.83 47.68 -5.78
CA SER A 373 6.97 47.88 -4.33
C SER A 373 8.40 47.65 -3.83
N GLY A 374 9.38 47.49 -4.73
CA GLY A 374 10.81 47.32 -4.40
C GLY A 374 11.27 45.88 -4.22
N GLY A 375 10.51 44.88 -4.72
CA GLY A 375 10.90 43.47 -4.64
C GLY A 375 12.21 43.16 -5.39
N ASP A 376 13.15 42.52 -4.71
CA ASP A 376 14.43 42.10 -5.30
C ASP A 376 14.25 40.86 -6.18
N HIS A 377 14.42 41.05 -7.49
CA HIS A 377 14.27 40.04 -8.53
C HIS A 377 15.52 39.18 -8.76
N ASN A 378 16.66 39.53 -8.16
CA ASN A 378 17.90 38.73 -8.21
C ASN A 378 18.18 37.96 -6.91
N ARG A 379 17.33 38.14 -5.88
CA ARG A 379 17.45 37.40 -4.63
C ARG A 379 17.34 35.90 -4.87
N ARG A 380 18.19 35.14 -4.18
CA ARG A 380 18.26 33.69 -4.30
C ARG A 380 17.65 33.00 -3.08
N ASP A 381 16.97 31.89 -3.32
CA ASP A 381 16.52 30.98 -2.26
C ASP A 381 17.69 30.15 -1.69
N LYS A 382 17.40 29.25 -0.74
CA LYS A 382 18.42 28.37 -0.14
C LYS A 382 19.11 27.44 -1.16
N CYS A 383 18.47 27.15 -2.28
CA CYS A 383 19.02 26.34 -3.37
C CYS A 383 19.71 27.20 -4.44
N GLY A 384 19.87 28.52 -4.22
CA GLY A 384 20.48 29.43 -5.18
C GLY A 384 19.56 29.84 -6.34
N ARG A 385 18.27 29.48 -6.32
CA ARG A 385 17.31 29.78 -7.39
C ARG A 385 16.77 31.20 -7.26
N THR A 386 16.63 31.89 -8.39
CA THR A 386 15.96 33.20 -8.49
C THR A 386 14.48 33.04 -8.86
N PRO A 387 13.64 34.10 -8.76
CA PRO A 387 12.24 34.04 -9.21
C PRO A 387 12.09 33.59 -10.67
N LEU A 388 13.06 33.93 -11.54
CA LEU A 388 13.08 33.52 -12.93
C LEU A 388 13.11 31.99 -13.11
N HIS A 389 13.82 31.27 -12.23
CA HIS A 389 13.85 29.80 -12.26
C HIS A 389 12.46 29.21 -11.99
N TYR A 390 11.71 29.79 -11.05
CA TYR A 390 10.36 29.36 -10.72
C TYR A 390 9.37 29.65 -11.85
N ALA A 391 9.45 30.84 -12.48
CA ALA A 391 8.64 31.17 -13.65
C ALA A 391 8.92 30.24 -14.83
N ALA A 392 10.20 29.92 -15.08
CA ALA A 392 10.60 28.99 -16.12
C ALA A 392 10.10 27.56 -15.86
N ALA A 393 10.29 27.03 -14.65
CA ALA A 393 9.85 25.69 -14.26
C ALA A 393 8.32 25.53 -14.31
N SER A 394 7.58 26.60 -14.03
CA SER A 394 6.11 26.60 -13.99
C SER A 394 5.47 27.01 -15.33
N ARG A 395 6.28 27.25 -16.38
CA ARG A 395 5.84 27.56 -17.75
C ARG A 395 5.06 28.87 -17.87
N HIS A 396 5.34 29.85 -17.01
CA HIS A 396 4.63 31.12 -16.97
C HIS A 396 5.35 32.19 -17.80
N TYR A 397 5.17 32.14 -19.12
CA TYR A 397 5.80 33.03 -20.09
C TYR A 397 5.67 34.52 -19.72
N GLN A 398 4.46 35.00 -19.39
CA GLN A 398 4.26 36.43 -19.12
C GLN A 398 4.97 36.90 -17.83
N CYS A 399 5.07 36.04 -16.82
CA CYS A 399 5.85 36.33 -15.62
C CYS A 399 7.34 36.37 -15.92
N LEU A 400 7.80 35.44 -16.75
CA LEU A 400 9.18 35.36 -17.22
C LEU A 400 9.55 36.62 -18.02
N GLU A 401 8.72 37.02 -18.98
CA GLU A 401 8.88 38.25 -19.77
C GLU A 401 8.96 39.50 -18.89
N THR A 402 8.06 39.62 -17.91
CA THR A 402 8.06 40.73 -16.95
C THR A 402 9.35 40.77 -16.13
N LEU A 403 9.80 39.62 -15.60
CA LEU A 403 11.03 39.53 -14.80
C LEU A 403 12.29 39.85 -15.62
N VAL A 404 12.36 39.38 -16.87
CA VAL A 404 13.48 39.67 -17.78
C VAL A 404 13.49 41.15 -18.18
N SER A 405 12.32 41.73 -18.47
CA SER A 405 12.18 43.16 -18.79
C SER A 405 12.65 44.07 -17.65
N CYS A 406 12.55 43.61 -16.40
CA CYS A 406 13.08 44.31 -15.23
C CYS A 406 14.58 44.10 -15.00
N GLY A 407 15.29 43.38 -15.87
CA GLY A 407 16.74 43.17 -15.77
C GLY A 407 17.17 42.04 -14.83
N THR A 408 16.34 41.01 -14.65
CA THR A 408 16.74 39.81 -13.88
C THR A 408 17.89 39.08 -14.57
N CYS A 409 18.88 38.62 -13.80
CA CYS A 409 20.01 37.87 -14.34
C CYS A 409 19.57 36.53 -14.96
N ILE A 410 19.50 36.49 -16.30
CA ILE A 410 19.02 35.34 -17.08
C ILE A 410 19.90 34.10 -16.88
N ASN A 411 21.23 34.30 -16.86
CA ASN A 411 22.22 33.23 -16.72
C ASN A 411 22.59 32.96 -15.26
N ALA A 412 21.80 33.42 -14.29
CA ALA A 412 22.00 33.04 -12.90
C ALA A 412 21.80 31.52 -12.76
N THR A 413 22.70 30.87 -12.02
CA THR A 413 22.66 29.42 -11.79
C THR A 413 22.29 29.09 -10.36
N ASP A 414 21.55 27.99 -10.18
CA ASP A 414 21.27 27.41 -8.87
C ASP A 414 22.51 26.70 -8.27
N GLN A 415 22.36 26.11 -7.08
CA GLN A 415 23.44 25.40 -6.39
C GLN A 415 23.99 24.19 -7.17
N TRP A 416 23.26 23.68 -8.16
CA TRP A 416 23.68 22.58 -9.03
C TRP A 416 24.25 23.08 -10.36
N GLY A 417 24.34 24.39 -10.58
CA GLY A 417 24.82 24.97 -11.83
C GLY A 417 23.75 25.10 -12.91
N ARG A 418 22.47 24.87 -12.60
CA ARG A 418 21.38 24.94 -13.58
C ARG A 418 20.86 26.36 -13.69
N SER A 419 20.74 26.87 -14.90
CA SER A 419 20.12 28.17 -15.22
C SER A 419 18.62 28.05 -15.45
N ALA A 420 17.89 29.17 -15.52
CA ALA A 420 16.47 29.20 -15.87
C ALA A 420 16.17 28.48 -17.21
N LEU A 421 17.11 28.49 -18.15
CA LEU A 421 17.01 27.78 -19.42
C LEU A 421 16.98 26.25 -19.25
N HIS A 422 17.68 25.69 -18.25
CA HIS A 422 17.62 24.25 -17.96
C HIS A 422 16.23 23.86 -17.45
N TYR A 423 15.64 24.68 -16.58
CA TYR A 423 14.29 24.45 -16.08
C TYR A 423 13.26 24.59 -17.21
N ALA A 424 13.35 25.63 -18.04
CA ALA A 424 12.49 25.77 -19.22
C ALA A 424 12.63 24.57 -20.17
N ALA A 425 13.85 24.10 -20.43
CA ALA A 425 14.08 22.93 -21.28
C ALA A 425 13.49 21.63 -20.70
N ALA A 426 13.31 21.53 -19.39
CA ALA A 426 12.69 20.38 -18.73
C ALA A 426 11.16 20.47 -18.66
N SER A 427 10.58 21.67 -18.65
CA SER A 427 9.15 21.87 -18.39
C SER A 427 8.34 22.42 -19.56
N ASP A 428 8.95 23.17 -20.48
CA ASP A 428 8.25 23.90 -21.54
C ASP A 428 7.86 22.97 -22.71
N LEU A 429 6.56 22.69 -22.84
CA LEU A 429 6.00 21.90 -23.95
C LEU A 429 5.88 22.73 -25.23
N ASP A 430 5.58 24.02 -25.09
CA ASP A 430 5.20 24.91 -26.19
C ASP A 430 6.37 25.75 -26.72
N ARG A 431 7.59 25.46 -26.24
CA ARG A 431 8.86 26.17 -26.54
C ARG A 431 8.87 27.68 -26.28
N ARG A 432 7.79 28.30 -25.78
CA ARG A 432 7.64 29.77 -25.66
C ARG A 432 8.56 30.38 -24.61
N CYS A 433 8.63 29.78 -23.43
CA CYS A 433 9.51 30.25 -22.36
C CYS A 433 10.98 30.06 -22.77
N LEU A 434 11.29 28.92 -23.39
CA LEU A 434 12.63 28.59 -23.84
C LEU A 434 13.10 29.51 -24.98
N GLU A 435 12.27 29.71 -26.01
CA GLU A 435 12.55 30.61 -27.13
C GLU A 435 12.82 32.04 -26.65
N PHE A 436 11.97 32.56 -25.78
CA PHE A 436 12.13 33.92 -25.26
C PHE A 436 13.40 34.07 -24.42
N LEU A 437 13.75 33.08 -23.59
CA LEU A 437 15.01 33.10 -22.84
C LEU A 437 16.22 33.13 -23.79
N LEU A 438 16.21 32.33 -24.86
CA LEU A 438 17.28 32.32 -25.87
C LEU A 438 17.39 33.67 -26.61
N GLN A 439 16.26 34.22 -27.06
CA GLN A 439 16.20 35.56 -27.69
C GLN A 439 16.71 36.66 -26.76
N SER A 440 16.50 36.50 -25.46
CA SER A 440 16.93 37.45 -24.43
C SER A 440 18.40 37.26 -24.00
N GLY A 441 19.16 36.35 -24.61
CA GLY A 441 20.58 36.14 -24.33
C GLY A 441 20.92 35.04 -23.31
N ALA A 442 20.02 34.07 -23.10
CA ALA A 442 20.32 32.88 -22.30
C ALA A 442 21.38 32.00 -22.99
N THR A 443 22.35 31.51 -22.22
CA THR A 443 23.44 30.67 -22.75
C THR A 443 23.03 29.19 -22.84
N ALA A 444 22.78 28.71 -24.05
CA ALA A 444 22.46 27.30 -24.33
C ALA A 444 23.61 26.31 -24.07
N ALA A 445 24.86 26.79 -24.05
CA ALA A 445 26.05 25.97 -23.80
C ALA A 445 26.36 25.78 -22.31
N LEU A 446 25.63 26.46 -21.41
CA LEU A 446 25.89 26.38 -19.97
C LEU A 446 25.61 24.96 -19.47
N LYS A 447 26.52 24.42 -18.66
CA LYS A 447 26.43 23.06 -18.11
C LYS A 447 26.22 23.11 -16.60
N ASP A 448 25.43 22.17 -16.10
CA ASP A 448 25.32 21.91 -14.67
C ASP A 448 26.57 21.19 -14.13
N LYS A 449 26.59 20.92 -12.83
CA LYS A 449 27.71 20.23 -12.16
C LYS A 449 27.94 18.79 -12.65
N GLN A 450 26.95 18.17 -13.28
CA GLN A 450 27.03 16.84 -13.88
C GLN A 450 27.46 16.90 -15.35
N GLY A 451 27.62 18.09 -15.93
CA GLY A 451 28.00 18.28 -17.32
C GLY A 451 26.82 18.32 -18.30
N TYR A 452 25.58 18.30 -17.80
CA TYR A 452 24.38 18.38 -18.62
C TYR A 452 24.04 19.83 -18.97
N SER A 453 23.83 20.07 -20.26
CA SER A 453 23.30 21.33 -20.80
C SER A 453 21.78 21.25 -21.03
N PRO A 454 21.09 22.37 -21.34
CA PRO A 454 19.64 22.37 -21.54
C PRO A 454 19.12 21.37 -22.58
N VAL A 455 19.89 21.05 -23.63
CA VAL A 455 19.52 20.00 -24.61
C VAL A 455 19.38 18.61 -23.97
N HIS A 456 20.20 18.29 -22.95
CA HIS A 456 20.10 17.02 -22.23
C HIS A 456 18.81 16.94 -21.41
N TYR A 457 18.38 18.05 -20.81
CA TYR A 457 17.09 18.13 -20.11
C TYR A 457 15.93 18.01 -21.10
N ALA A 458 15.94 18.75 -22.21
CA ALA A 458 14.90 18.61 -23.23
C ALA A 458 14.80 17.19 -23.81
N ALA A 459 15.93 16.51 -23.98
CA ALA A 459 15.99 15.11 -24.42
C ALA A 459 15.45 14.14 -23.38
N ALA A 460 15.80 14.32 -22.11
CA ALA A 460 15.35 13.46 -21.01
C ALA A 460 13.84 13.54 -20.74
N TYR A 461 13.21 14.68 -21.06
CA TYR A 461 11.76 14.88 -20.91
C TYR A 461 10.97 14.80 -22.23
N GLY A 462 11.64 14.60 -23.36
CA GLY A 462 10.99 14.38 -24.65
C GLY A 462 10.41 15.62 -25.34
N HIS A 463 10.88 16.82 -25.01
CA HIS A 463 10.33 18.07 -25.53
C HIS A 463 10.86 18.39 -26.93
N ARG A 464 10.25 17.76 -27.94
CA ARG A 464 10.63 17.88 -29.37
C ARG A 464 10.84 19.33 -29.83
N HIS A 465 9.87 20.21 -29.60
CA HIS A 465 9.93 21.61 -30.03
C HIS A 465 11.07 22.39 -29.35
N CYS A 466 11.40 22.06 -28.10
CA CYS A 466 12.53 22.65 -27.40
C CYS A 466 13.87 22.15 -27.95
N LEU A 467 13.93 20.88 -28.36
CA LEU A 467 15.12 20.31 -29.01
C LEU A 467 15.41 20.96 -30.35
N GLU A 468 14.40 21.22 -31.18
CA GLU A 468 14.58 21.91 -32.47
C GLU A 468 15.27 23.28 -32.32
N LEU A 469 15.01 23.99 -31.21
CA LEU A 469 15.66 25.28 -30.91
C LEU A 469 17.09 25.15 -30.39
N VAL A 470 17.34 24.21 -29.47
CA VAL A 470 18.63 24.10 -28.76
C VAL A 470 19.64 23.21 -29.50
N SER A 471 19.18 22.29 -30.36
CA SER A 471 20.03 21.32 -31.08
C SER A 471 20.91 21.94 -32.17
N THR A 472 20.77 23.23 -32.45
CA THR A 472 21.53 23.97 -33.46
C THR A 472 22.99 24.28 -33.08
N HIS A 473 23.41 23.94 -31.85
CA HIS A 473 24.75 24.28 -31.33
C HIS A 473 25.56 23.02 -30.99
N PRO A 474 26.83 22.92 -31.45
CA PRO A 474 27.56 21.66 -31.52
C PRO A 474 28.12 21.16 -30.18
N GLN A 475 28.02 19.83 -30.04
CA GLN A 475 28.82 18.86 -29.27
C GLN A 475 29.18 19.16 -27.80
N SER A 476 28.56 18.38 -26.91
CA SER A 476 29.00 18.23 -25.52
C SER A 476 29.90 16.99 -25.39
N LEU A 477 31.13 17.20 -24.91
CA LEU A 477 32.04 16.17 -24.34
C LEU A 477 31.50 15.65 -22.98
N SER A 478 30.20 15.33 -22.89
CA SER A 478 29.59 14.66 -21.74
C SER A 478 29.64 13.16 -21.99
N ALA A 479 29.93 12.38 -20.94
CA ALA A 479 30.01 10.93 -21.05
C ALA A 479 28.65 10.26 -21.35
N ARG A 480 27.53 10.98 -21.20
CA ARG A 480 26.20 10.60 -21.71
C ARG A 480 25.68 11.66 -22.67
N SER A 481 25.43 11.26 -23.92
CA SER A 481 24.86 12.15 -24.92
C SER A 481 23.34 12.35 -24.72
N PRO A 482 22.74 13.43 -25.26
CA PRO A 482 21.28 13.62 -25.24
C PRO A 482 20.53 12.43 -25.85
N LEU A 483 21.12 11.77 -26.86
CA LEU A 483 20.58 10.58 -27.51
C LEU A 483 20.40 9.41 -26.52
N HIS A 484 21.36 9.20 -25.62
CA HIS A 484 21.26 8.19 -24.57
C HIS A 484 20.10 8.46 -23.60
N LEU A 485 19.88 9.73 -23.22
CA LEU A 485 18.81 10.11 -22.30
C LEU A 485 17.42 9.96 -22.95
N ALA A 486 17.27 10.42 -24.19
CA ALA A 486 16.01 10.25 -24.93
C ALA A 486 15.68 8.77 -25.17
N ALA A 487 16.67 7.94 -25.47
CA ALA A 487 16.49 6.50 -25.64
C ALA A 487 16.15 5.79 -24.33
N TYR A 488 16.77 6.18 -23.21
CA TYR A 488 16.51 5.60 -21.89
C TYR A 488 15.11 5.95 -21.35
N HIS A 489 14.58 7.13 -21.65
CA HIS A 489 13.25 7.58 -21.21
C HIS A 489 12.13 7.29 -22.22
N GLY A 490 12.46 6.80 -23.42
CA GLY A 490 11.47 6.33 -24.40
C GLY A 490 10.88 7.41 -25.28
N HIS A 491 11.62 8.49 -25.56
CA HIS A 491 11.11 9.63 -26.33
C HIS A 491 11.47 9.53 -27.82
N ALA A 492 10.70 8.73 -28.57
CA ALA A 492 10.97 8.45 -29.99
C ALA A 492 10.97 9.72 -30.87
N GLN A 493 10.02 10.64 -30.68
CA GLN A 493 9.99 11.88 -31.48
C GLN A 493 11.13 12.84 -31.14
N ALA A 494 11.68 12.77 -29.93
CA ALA A 494 12.87 13.52 -29.55
C ALA A 494 14.13 12.94 -30.20
N LEU A 495 14.22 11.60 -30.29
CA LEU A 495 15.29 10.92 -31.01
C LEU A 495 15.33 11.31 -32.48
N GLU A 496 14.18 11.40 -33.17
CA GLU A 496 14.13 11.84 -34.57
C GLU A 496 14.80 13.19 -34.81
N VAL A 497 14.55 14.17 -33.92
CA VAL A 497 15.14 15.51 -34.04
C VAL A 497 16.64 15.48 -33.73
N LEU A 498 17.06 14.73 -32.71
CA LEU A 498 18.47 14.60 -32.37
C LEU A 498 19.28 13.89 -33.47
N LEU A 499 18.71 12.85 -34.09
CA LEU A 499 19.34 12.06 -35.15
C LEU A 499 19.51 12.83 -36.46
N GLN A 500 18.70 13.87 -36.72
CA GLN A 500 18.91 14.76 -37.87
C GLN A 500 20.23 15.54 -37.80
N GLY A 501 20.79 15.74 -36.60
CA GLY A 501 22.02 16.51 -36.38
C GLY A 501 23.26 15.68 -36.03
N GLU A 502 23.11 14.43 -35.59
CA GLU A 502 24.22 13.57 -35.14
C GLU A 502 24.73 12.62 -36.24
N ARG A 503 26.06 12.43 -36.33
CA ARG A 503 26.72 11.54 -37.31
C ARG A 503 27.07 10.15 -36.76
N GLU A 504 27.04 9.95 -35.44
CA GLU A 504 27.48 8.70 -34.79
C GLU A 504 26.39 8.19 -33.83
N VAL A 505 25.53 7.29 -34.33
CA VAL A 505 24.39 6.73 -33.58
C VAL A 505 24.82 5.68 -32.55
N ASP A 506 25.96 5.02 -32.77
CA ASP A 506 26.48 3.92 -31.96
C ASP A 506 27.54 4.37 -30.93
N GLN A 507 27.63 5.67 -30.63
CA GLN A 507 28.51 6.16 -29.56
C GLN A 507 28.04 5.57 -28.21
N GLY A 508 28.92 4.91 -27.49
CA GLY A 508 28.63 4.34 -26.17
C GLY A 508 28.75 5.34 -25.02
N ASP A 509 28.01 5.10 -23.94
CA ASP A 509 28.16 5.80 -22.64
C ASP A 509 29.42 5.35 -21.86
N GLU A 510 29.58 5.81 -20.62
CA GLU A 510 30.69 5.38 -19.72
C GLU A 510 30.82 3.86 -19.56
N ALA A 511 29.72 3.12 -19.74
CA ALA A 511 29.66 1.66 -19.67
C ALA A 511 29.70 1.00 -21.07
N GLY A 512 29.97 1.77 -22.12
CA GLY A 512 29.99 1.33 -23.51
C GLY A 512 28.61 0.98 -24.07
N ARG A 513 27.52 1.35 -23.41
CA ARG A 513 26.16 1.05 -23.88
C ARG A 513 25.73 2.08 -24.89
N THR A 514 25.27 1.62 -26.05
CA THR A 514 24.70 2.46 -27.09
C THR A 514 23.28 2.94 -26.71
N PRO A 515 22.77 4.01 -27.35
CA PRO A 515 21.37 4.41 -27.19
C PRO A 515 20.40 3.28 -27.50
N LEU A 516 20.69 2.44 -28.50
CA LEU A 516 19.90 1.26 -28.85
C LEU A 516 19.85 0.25 -27.69
N ALA A 517 20.98 -0.01 -27.05
CA ALA A 517 21.09 -0.87 -25.88
C ALA A 517 20.26 -0.34 -24.68
N LEU A 518 20.21 0.99 -24.49
CA LEU A 518 19.41 1.61 -23.42
C LEU A 518 17.91 1.59 -23.72
N ALA A 519 17.50 1.83 -24.97
CA ALA A 519 16.10 1.70 -25.39
C ALA A 519 15.60 0.26 -25.26
N ALA A 520 16.41 -0.71 -25.67
CA ALA A 520 16.15 -2.13 -25.54
C ALA A 520 16.01 -2.55 -24.06
N LEU A 521 16.91 -2.08 -23.18
CA LEU A 521 16.90 -2.33 -21.73
C LEU A 521 15.58 -1.90 -21.06
N ARG A 522 14.97 -0.83 -21.54
CA ARG A 522 13.73 -0.25 -20.98
C ARG A 522 12.47 -0.65 -21.75
N GLY A 523 12.62 -1.37 -22.87
CA GLY A 523 11.51 -1.86 -23.67
C GLY A 523 10.82 -0.80 -24.52
N HIS A 524 11.54 0.24 -24.95
CA HIS A 524 10.97 1.32 -25.75
C HIS A 524 11.02 0.97 -27.25
N SER A 525 10.08 0.14 -27.70
CA SER A 525 10.03 -0.42 -29.07
C SER A 525 10.04 0.65 -30.16
N ASP A 526 9.31 1.75 -29.98
CA ASP A 526 9.33 2.88 -30.94
C ASP A 526 10.73 3.52 -31.05
N CYS A 527 11.43 3.66 -29.92
CA CYS A 527 12.81 4.17 -29.91
C CYS A 527 13.78 3.18 -30.57
N VAL A 528 13.60 1.87 -30.32
CA VAL A 528 14.37 0.80 -30.98
C VAL A 528 14.15 0.85 -32.49
N HIS A 529 12.90 0.96 -32.95
CA HIS A 529 12.58 1.09 -34.37
C HIS A 529 13.21 2.34 -34.99
N THR A 530 13.06 3.51 -34.35
CA THR A 530 13.65 4.77 -34.84
C THR A 530 15.17 4.69 -34.95
N LEU A 531 15.86 4.16 -33.92
CA LEU A 531 17.31 4.00 -33.93
C LEU A 531 17.78 3.01 -35.01
N LEU A 532 17.11 1.86 -35.15
CA LEU A 532 17.41 0.88 -36.20
C LEU A 532 17.14 1.44 -37.61
N SER A 533 16.10 2.26 -37.78
CA SER A 533 15.77 2.91 -39.05
C SER A 533 16.85 3.92 -39.49
N GLN A 534 17.57 4.50 -38.53
CA GLN A 534 18.65 5.46 -38.75
C GLN A 534 20.04 4.81 -38.75
N GLY A 535 20.12 3.47 -38.81
CA GLY A 535 21.37 2.74 -39.01
C GLY A 535 22.12 2.34 -37.73
N ALA A 536 21.49 2.35 -36.56
CA ALA A 536 22.08 1.82 -35.33
C ALA A 536 22.36 0.30 -35.45
N SER A 537 23.52 -0.15 -34.99
CA SER A 537 23.91 -1.56 -35.10
C SER A 537 23.39 -2.40 -33.91
N PRO A 538 22.60 -3.47 -34.16
CA PRO A 538 22.12 -4.37 -33.11
C PRO A 538 23.23 -5.31 -32.58
N ARG A 539 24.42 -5.28 -33.17
CA ARG A 539 25.57 -6.15 -32.82
C ARG A 539 26.55 -5.47 -31.85
N THR A 540 26.27 -4.24 -31.45
CA THR A 540 27.09 -3.50 -30.49
C THR A 540 27.08 -4.19 -29.12
N THR A 541 28.19 -4.11 -28.39
CA THR A 541 28.33 -4.75 -27.07
C THR A 541 28.75 -3.73 -26.02
N ASP A 542 28.22 -3.87 -24.80
CA ASP A 542 28.68 -3.07 -23.67
C ASP A 542 30.14 -3.42 -23.30
N THR A 543 30.92 -2.44 -22.85
CA THR A 543 32.34 -2.66 -22.52
C THR A 543 32.51 -3.43 -21.20
N ASN A 544 31.50 -3.37 -20.33
CA ASN A 544 31.57 -3.95 -18.99
C ASN A 544 31.28 -5.45 -18.96
N ARG A 545 30.36 -5.96 -19.80
CA ARG A 545 29.97 -7.37 -19.78
C ARG A 545 29.90 -8.01 -21.16
N GLY A 546 30.13 -7.29 -22.26
CA GLY A 546 29.95 -7.81 -23.62
C GLY A 546 28.49 -8.08 -24.00
N ARG A 547 27.53 -7.41 -23.35
CA ARG A 547 26.10 -7.63 -23.60
C ARG A 547 25.62 -6.86 -24.83
N THR A 548 24.85 -7.53 -25.70
CA THR A 548 24.21 -6.94 -26.88
C THR A 548 22.87 -6.29 -26.48
N PRO A 549 22.29 -5.43 -27.33
CA PRO A 549 20.92 -4.94 -27.15
C PRO A 549 19.90 -6.06 -26.88
N VAL A 550 20.04 -7.22 -27.54
CA VAL A 550 19.17 -8.40 -27.31
C VAL A 550 19.35 -8.96 -25.90
N HIS A 551 20.59 -9.01 -25.37
CA HIS A 551 20.83 -9.40 -23.98
C HIS A 551 20.13 -8.50 -22.96
N LEU A 552 19.96 -7.22 -23.29
CA LEU A 552 19.35 -6.23 -22.41
C LEU A 552 17.83 -6.15 -22.59
N ALA A 553 17.29 -6.51 -23.75
CA ALA A 553 15.86 -6.53 -24.08
C ALA A 553 15.06 -7.64 -23.39
N GLY A 554 15.65 -8.32 -22.41
CA GLY A 554 15.26 -9.62 -21.88
C GLY A 554 13.87 -9.75 -21.25
N GLY A 555 12.96 -8.78 -21.37
CA GLY A 555 11.56 -8.88 -20.95
C GLY A 555 10.57 -8.16 -21.89
N HIS A 556 11.03 -7.76 -23.08
CA HIS A 556 10.31 -6.87 -23.99
C HIS A 556 10.22 -7.50 -25.39
N VAL A 557 9.10 -8.17 -25.65
CA VAL A 557 8.84 -8.98 -26.86
C VAL A 557 9.04 -8.16 -28.13
N ASP A 558 8.31 -7.06 -28.26
CA ASP A 558 8.37 -6.18 -29.44
C ASP A 558 9.80 -5.66 -29.72
N ALA A 559 10.56 -5.32 -28.67
CA ALA A 559 11.93 -4.87 -28.81
C ALA A 559 12.86 -6.01 -29.27
N VAL A 560 12.66 -7.24 -28.76
CA VAL A 560 13.40 -8.43 -29.20
C VAL A 560 13.07 -8.75 -30.66
N SER A 561 11.79 -8.76 -31.04
CA SER A 561 11.36 -9.03 -32.43
C SER A 561 11.97 -8.04 -33.40
N LEU A 562 11.90 -6.74 -33.11
CA LEU A 562 12.51 -5.69 -33.96
C LEU A 562 14.03 -5.82 -34.09
N LEU A 563 14.72 -6.26 -33.04
CA LEU A 563 16.17 -6.50 -33.08
C LEU A 563 16.51 -7.75 -33.92
N LEU A 564 15.72 -8.83 -33.80
CA LEU A 564 15.91 -10.07 -34.56
C LEU A 564 15.63 -9.90 -36.05
N GLU A 565 14.58 -9.14 -36.41
CA GLU A 565 14.28 -8.77 -37.82
C GLU A 565 15.43 -8.03 -38.53
N ARG A 566 16.37 -7.44 -37.77
CA ARG A 566 17.53 -6.71 -38.28
C ARG A 566 18.85 -7.42 -38.01
N GLU A 567 18.83 -8.76 -38.01
CA GLU A 567 20.01 -9.64 -37.93
C GLU A 567 20.83 -9.47 -36.64
N ALA A 568 20.18 -9.26 -35.48
CA ALA A 568 20.89 -9.36 -34.20
C ALA A 568 21.43 -10.79 -33.98
N ALA A 569 22.64 -10.91 -33.42
CA ALA A 569 23.26 -12.20 -33.19
C ALA A 569 22.66 -12.91 -31.96
N VAL A 570 22.05 -14.07 -32.20
CA VAL A 570 21.27 -14.84 -31.20
C VAL A 570 22.17 -15.63 -30.24
N ASP A 571 23.24 -16.25 -30.74
CA ASP A 571 24.13 -17.11 -29.92
C ASP A 571 25.37 -16.38 -29.38
N THR A 572 25.33 -15.06 -29.24
CA THR A 572 26.47 -14.34 -28.65
C THR A 572 26.51 -14.57 -27.14
N ALA A 573 27.61 -15.08 -26.61
CA ALA A 573 27.80 -15.18 -25.17
C ALA A 573 28.33 -13.85 -24.61
N ASP A 574 27.85 -13.43 -23.45
CA ASP A 574 28.47 -12.33 -22.71
C ASP A 574 29.87 -12.75 -22.21
N THR A 575 30.68 -11.81 -21.71
CA THR A 575 32.02 -12.09 -21.15
C THR A 575 32.03 -13.06 -19.96
N CYS A 576 30.88 -13.33 -19.35
CA CYS A 576 30.69 -14.32 -18.30
C CYS A 576 30.25 -15.70 -18.86
N ASN A 577 30.28 -15.84 -20.18
CA ASN A 577 29.80 -16.98 -20.95
C ASN A 577 28.30 -17.27 -20.71
N ASN A 578 27.53 -16.28 -20.27
CA ASN A 578 26.08 -16.39 -20.19
C ASN A 578 25.52 -16.08 -21.57
N MET A 579 24.83 -17.05 -22.16
CA MET A 579 23.97 -16.84 -23.33
C MET A 579 22.80 -15.91 -22.96
N ILE A 580 22.04 -15.42 -23.95
CA ILE A 580 20.77 -14.70 -23.73
C ILE A 580 20.01 -15.42 -22.62
N SER A 581 19.94 -14.77 -21.46
CA SER A 581 19.41 -15.38 -20.26
C SER A 581 17.91 -15.59 -20.45
N LEU A 582 17.54 -16.75 -20.98
CA LEU A 582 16.18 -17.34 -20.99
C LEU A 582 15.52 -17.25 -19.61
N SER A 583 16.33 -17.12 -18.58
CA SER A 583 15.96 -16.94 -17.20
C SER A 583 15.16 -15.65 -16.90
N ASN A 584 15.22 -14.60 -17.72
CA ASN A 584 14.40 -13.38 -17.51
C ASN A 584 13.41 -13.10 -18.64
N LEU A 585 13.45 -13.91 -19.71
CA LEU A 585 12.65 -13.75 -20.93
C LEU A 585 11.20 -14.17 -20.71
N LYS A 586 10.27 -13.38 -21.26
CA LYS A 586 8.86 -13.77 -21.37
C LYS A 586 8.71 -14.88 -22.40
N GLU A 587 7.61 -15.63 -22.30
CA GLU A 587 7.22 -16.72 -23.22
C GLU A 587 7.41 -16.39 -24.69
N GLU A 588 6.83 -15.28 -25.10
CA GLU A 588 6.86 -14.83 -26.48
C GLU A 588 8.28 -14.46 -26.94
N CYS A 589 9.15 -13.95 -26.04
CA CYS A 589 10.55 -13.68 -26.39
C CYS A 589 11.34 -14.97 -26.65
N VAL A 590 11.05 -16.05 -25.91
CA VAL A 590 11.71 -17.35 -26.09
C VAL A 590 11.29 -17.97 -27.42
N GLN A 591 10.01 -17.89 -27.76
CA GLN A 591 9.51 -18.32 -29.06
C GLN A 591 10.19 -17.58 -30.21
N CYS A 592 10.29 -16.25 -30.14
CA CYS A 592 10.99 -15.47 -31.17
C CYS A 592 12.47 -15.86 -31.33
N LEU A 593 13.14 -16.29 -30.25
CA LEU A 593 14.53 -16.76 -30.31
C LEU A 593 14.63 -18.17 -30.92
N LEU A 594 13.70 -19.08 -30.58
CA LEU A 594 13.65 -20.43 -31.16
C LEU A 594 13.29 -20.41 -32.65
N GLU A 595 12.40 -19.51 -33.08
CA GLU A 595 12.08 -19.29 -34.51
C GLU A 595 13.30 -18.86 -35.34
N GLN A 596 14.33 -18.31 -34.69
CA GLN A 596 15.60 -17.90 -35.30
C GLN A 596 16.75 -18.89 -35.01
N GLU A 597 16.41 -20.16 -34.73
CA GLU A 597 17.36 -21.28 -34.54
C GLU A 597 18.37 -21.12 -33.37
N ALA A 598 17.98 -20.46 -32.26
CA ALA A 598 18.81 -20.36 -31.05
C ALA A 598 19.22 -21.73 -30.49
N SER A 599 20.50 -21.90 -30.12
CA SER A 599 20.99 -23.18 -29.60
C SER A 599 20.53 -23.45 -28.16
N VAL A 600 19.80 -24.56 -27.95
CA VAL A 600 19.24 -24.95 -26.63
C VAL A 600 20.28 -25.64 -25.72
N LEU A 601 21.34 -26.18 -26.30
CA LEU A 601 22.32 -27.05 -25.61
C LEU A 601 23.60 -26.33 -25.15
N LEU A 602 23.76 -25.04 -25.49
CA LEU A 602 24.85 -24.22 -24.98
C LEU A 602 24.70 -23.98 -23.47
N GLY A 603 25.75 -24.31 -22.72
CA GLY A 603 25.82 -24.12 -21.27
C GLY A 603 26.50 -22.82 -20.88
N ASP A 604 26.10 -22.24 -19.75
CA ASP A 604 26.80 -21.11 -19.14
C ASP A 604 28.19 -21.51 -18.58
N SER A 605 28.89 -20.59 -17.92
CA SER A 605 30.19 -20.87 -17.27
C SER A 605 30.16 -22.00 -16.22
N ARG A 606 28.97 -22.38 -15.72
CA ARG A 606 28.76 -23.50 -14.79
C ARG A 606 28.24 -24.77 -15.50
N GLY A 607 28.10 -24.73 -16.82
CA GLY A 607 27.56 -25.83 -17.63
C GLY A 607 26.03 -25.92 -17.57
N ARG A 608 25.33 -24.90 -17.05
CA ARG A 608 23.87 -24.89 -16.99
C ARG A 608 23.30 -24.48 -18.35
N THR A 609 22.52 -25.38 -18.93
CA THR A 609 21.81 -25.15 -20.19
C THR A 609 20.47 -24.44 -19.96
N ALA A 610 19.81 -24.04 -21.05
CA ALA A 610 18.43 -23.55 -21.06
C ALA A 610 17.48 -24.43 -20.23
N LEU A 611 17.65 -25.76 -20.32
CA LEU A 611 16.86 -26.76 -19.58
C LEU A 611 17.01 -26.63 -18.06
N HIS A 612 18.23 -26.39 -17.56
CA HIS A 612 18.48 -26.23 -16.13
C HIS A 612 17.82 -24.95 -15.59
N LEU A 613 17.88 -23.86 -16.37
CA LEU A 613 17.32 -22.58 -15.99
C LEU A 613 15.79 -22.56 -16.06
N ALA A 614 15.20 -23.24 -17.04
CA ALA A 614 13.75 -23.43 -17.17
C ALA A 614 13.20 -24.28 -16.01
N ALA A 615 13.87 -25.40 -15.69
CA ALA A 615 13.52 -26.25 -14.57
C ALA A 615 13.63 -25.52 -13.21
N ALA A 616 14.67 -24.69 -13.04
CA ALA A 616 14.86 -23.89 -11.83
C ALA A 616 13.77 -22.83 -11.60
N ARG A 617 13.05 -22.39 -12.64
CA ARG A 617 12.01 -21.34 -12.58
C ARG A 617 10.58 -21.85 -12.72
N GLY A 618 10.39 -23.15 -12.97
CA GLY A 618 9.05 -23.75 -13.00
C GLY A 618 8.34 -23.64 -14.34
N HIS A 619 9.05 -23.34 -15.44
CA HIS A 619 8.47 -23.24 -16.78
C HIS A 619 8.24 -24.61 -17.44
N ALA A 620 7.21 -25.33 -17.00
CA ALA A 620 6.93 -26.71 -17.44
C ALA A 620 6.61 -26.83 -18.94
N SER A 621 5.88 -25.85 -19.50
CA SER A 621 5.50 -25.80 -20.91
C SER A 621 6.72 -25.76 -21.82
N TRP A 622 7.66 -24.85 -21.58
CA TRP A 622 8.88 -24.74 -22.39
C TRP A 622 9.85 -25.85 -22.10
N LEU A 623 9.88 -26.37 -20.86
CA LEU A 623 10.73 -27.49 -20.55
C LEU A 623 10.39 -28.69 -21.45
N ALA A 624 9.11 -28.98 -21.70
CA ALA A 624 8.69 -30.01 -22.63
C ALA A 624 9.14 -29.73 -24.08
N GLU A 625 8.97 -28.50 -24.55
CA GLU A 625 9.35 -28.08 -25.90
C GLU A 625 10.88 -28.08 -26.10
N LEU A 626 11.63 -27.49 -25.19
CA LEU A 626 13.09 -27.49 -25.17
C LEU A 626 13.65 -28.92 -25.06
N LEU A 627 13.03 -29.81 -24.28
CA LEU A 627 13.42 -31.23 -24.23
C LEU A 627 13.17 -31.91 -25.58
N SER A 628 12.04 -31.63 -26.24
CA SER A 628 11.73 -32.17 -27.57
C SER A 628 12.78 -31.77 -28.62
N ILE A 629 13.21 -30.51 -28.59
CA ILE A 629 14.27 -29.99 -29.46
C ILE A 629 15.62 -30.63 -29.10
N ALA A 630 15.97 -30.64 -27.81
CA ALA A 630 17.23 -31.19 -27.33
C ALA A 630 17.41 -32.70 -27.59
N PHE A 631 16.32 -33.49 -27.63
CA PHE A 631 16.36 -34.92 -27.94
C PHE A 631 16.18 -35.23 -29.44
N SER A 632 15.88 -34.23 -30.27
CA SER A 632 15.79 -34.38 -31.73
C SER A 632 17.17 -34.41 -32.42
N GLU A 633 18.20 -33.85 -31.77
CA GLU A 633 19.57 -33.79 -32.29
C GLU A 633 20.46 -34.88 -31.66
N PRO A 634 21.10 -35.78 -32.43
CA PRO A 634 22.14 -36.69 -31.92
C PRO A 634 23.49 -35.95 -31.76
N PRO A 635 24.26 -36.18 -30.69
CA PRO A 635 24.14 -37.22 -29.65
C PRO A 635 23.24 -36.84 -28.47
N THR A 636 22.79 -37.86 -27.70
CA THR A 636 21.99 -37.66 -26.47
C THR A 636 22.62 -36.59 -25.56
N PRO A 637 21.88 -35.52 -25.20
CA PRO A 637 22.45 -34.38 -24.51
C PRO A 637 22.93 -34.76 -23.10
N ARG A 638 24.10 -34.27 -22.71
CA ARG A 638 24.57 -34.38 -21.32
C ARG A 638 23.78 -33.37 -20.47
N LEU A 639 22.74 -33.84 -19.79
CA LEU A 639 21.88 -33.04 -18.91
C LEU A 639 22.50 -32.75 -17.54
N ARG A 640 23.82 -32.54 -17.47
CA ARG A 640 24.52 -32.28 -16.20
C ARG A 640 25.30 -30.99 -16.31
N ASP A 641 25.19 -30.17 -15.27
CA ASP A 641 26.10 -29.05 -15.07
C ASP A 641 27.50 -29.55 -14.62
N HIS A 642 28.46 -28.63 -14.48
CA HIS A 642 29.82 -28.96 -14.06
C HIS A 642 29.91 -29.55 -12.64
N GLN A 643 28.85 -29.45 -11.83
CA GLN A 643 28.75 -30.01 -10.47
C GLN A 643 28.00 -31.35 -10.43
N GLY A 644 27.50 -31.82 -11.58
CA GLY A 644 26.76 -33.08 -11.68
C GLY A 644 25.27 -32.98 -11.34
N TYR A 645 24.72 -31.77 -11.16
CA TYR A 645 23.28 -31.59 -10.98
C TYR A 645 22.55 -31.62 -12.32
N THR A 646 21.41 -32.31 -12.34
CA THR A 646 20.51 -32.39 -13.50
C THR A 646 19.39 -31.34 -13.40
N PRO A 647 18.67 -31.03 -14.48
CA PRO A 647 17.49 -30.16 -14.43
C PRO A 647 16.47 -30.61 -13.36
N LEU A 648 16.35 -31.92 -13.10
CA LEU A 648 15.50 -32.48 -12.06
C LEU A 648 15.94 -32.06 -10.65
N HIS A 649 17.25 -31.98 -10.38
CA HIS A 649 17.75 -31.46 -9.10
C HIS A 649 17.38 -30.00 -8.90
N TRP A 650 17.48 -29.20 -9.96
CA TRP A 650 17.14 -27.77 -9.92
C TRP A 650 15.63 -27.55 -9.77
N ALA A 651 14.78 -28.35 -10.43
CA ALA A 651 13.33 -28.31 -10.23
C ALA A 651 12.94 -28.66 -8.79
N CYS A 652 13.48 -29.75 -8.23
CA CYS A 652 13.21 -30.19 -6.87
C CYS A 652 13.79 -29.24 -5.81
N TYR A 653 14.87 -28.51 -6.10
CA TYR A 653 15.46 -27.55 -5.19
C TYR A 653 14.63 -26.27 -5.03
N TYR A 654 13.89 -25.84 -6.05
CA TYR A 654 13.12 -24.58 -6.05
C TYR A 654 11.59 -24.75 -5.93
N GLY A 655 11.09 -25.99 -5.85
CA GLY A 655 9.69 -26.47 -5.90
C GLY A 655 8.55 -25.82 -5.09
N GLN A 656 8.43 -24.48 -5.04
CA GLN A 656 7.20 -23.77 -4.65
C GLN A 656 6.77 -22.72 -5.68
N SER A 657 5.44 -22.50 -5.79
CA SER A 657 4.87 -21.34 -6.48
C SER A 657 5.13 -20.06 -5.65
N LEU A 658 5.78 -19.08 -6.28
CA LEU A 658 6.12 -17.77 -5.70
C LEU A 658 4.94 -17.06 -5.01
N ASP A 659 4.91 -17.09 -3.67
CA ASP A 659 4.45 -15.98 -2.84
C ASP A 659 5.49 -15.69 -1.73
N HIS A 660 6.52 -14.93 -2.14
CA HIS A 660 7.55 -14.25 -1.34
C HIS A 660 8.80 -15.01 -0.82
N PRO A 661 9.98 -14.35 -0.77
CA PRO A 661 11.27 -14.99 -0.48
C PRO A 661 11.66 -14.90 1.01
N PRO A 662 12.62 -15.73 1.44
CA PRO A 662 13.66 -15.22 2.33
C PRO A 662 15.08 -15.57 1.86
N VAL A 663 15.80 -14.49 1.55
CA VAL A 663 17.21 -14.18 1.89
C VAL A 663 18.18 -15.35 2.14
N LEU A 664 19.18 -15.46 1.27
CA LEU A 664 20.57 -15.32 1.72
C LEU A 664 21.45 -14.69 0.63
N ASP A 665 21.90 -13.48 0.96
CA ASP A 665 22.77 -12.59 0.22
C ASP A 665 24.10 -13.24 -0.19
N LEU A 666 24.50 -13.01 -1.44
CA LEU A 666 25.59 -12.06 -1.71
C LEU A 666 25.65 -11.67 -3.20
N LEU A 667 25.45 -10.37 -3.42
CA LEU A 667 25.93 -9.49 -4.51
C LEU A 667 24.92 -9.00 -5.58
N LEU A 668 24.24 -7.91 -5.19
CA LEU A 668 24.07 -6.60 -5.90
C LEU A 668 22.91 -6.39 -6.93
N TRP A 669 21.74 -5.95 -6.38
CA TRP A 669 20.89 -4.74 -6.66
C TRP A 669 20.28 -4.47 -8.08
N PRO A 670 19.16 -3.71 -8.25
CA PRO A 670 17.78 -3.71 -7.67
C PRO A 670 16.69 -3.64 -8.79
N VAL A 671 15.40 -3.48 -8.43
CA VAL A 671 14.35 -2.58 -9.00
C VAL A 671 12.94 -3.21 -8.86
N THR A 672 12.21 -2.67 -7.88
CA THR A 672 10.76 -2.43 -7.73
C THR A 672 9.71 -3.18 -8.57
N ARG A 673 8.77 -3.84 -7.86
CA ARG A 673 7.36 -4.16 -8.25
C ARG A 673 6.50 -2.86 -8.28
N PRO A 674 5.33 -2.77 -8.99
CA PRO A 674 4.05 -3.38 -8.56
C PRO A 674 3.14 -3.91 -9.73
N THR A 675 2.55 -5.11 -9.60
CA THR A 675 1.13 -5.45 -9.26
C THR A 675 0.13 -5.60 -10.42
N TYR A 676 -0.60 -6.73 -10.37
CA TYR A 676 -1.91 -7.06 -10.97
C TYR A 676 -2.04 -7.19 -12.50
N CYS A 677 -2.14 -8.44 -12.95
CA CYS A 677 -3.22 -8.89 -13.86
C CYS A 677 -3.54 -10.35 -13.52
N ALA A 678 -4.68 -10.56 -12.86
CA ALA A 678 -5.33 -11.86 -12.82
C ALA A 678 -5.87 -12.16 -14.24
N GLY A 679 -5.43 -13.27 -14.82
CA GLY A 679 -5.95 -13.84 -16.05
C GLY A 679 -5.75 -15.36 -16.01
N PRO A 680 -6.71 -16.18 -16.46
CA PRO A 680 -6.64 -17.62 -16.35
C PRO A 680 -5.77 -18.16 -17.49
N ALA A 681 -4.46 -18.18 -17.30
CA ALA A 681 -3.53 -18.86 -18.20
C ALA A 681 -2.47 -19.55 -17.35
N THR A 682 -2.74 -20.84 -17.08
CA THR A 682 -1.80 -21.89 -16.66
C THR A 682 -0.69 -21.45 -15.71
N MET A 683 -0.95 -21.62 -14.40
CA MET A 683 0.10 -21.64 -13.38
C MET A 683 1.15 -22.68 -13.79
N ALA A 684 2.32 -22.21 -14.25
CA ALA A 684 3.47 -23.05 -14.50
C ALA A 684 4.00 -23.51 -13.13
N SER A 685 3.50 -24.65 -12.65
CA SER A 685 3.93 -25.22 -11.38
C SER A 685 5.28 -25.91 -11.57
N HIS A 686 6.18 -25.75 -10.60
CA HIS A 686 7.40 -26.54 -10.53
C HIS A 686 7.10 -28.06 -10.46
N GLU A 687 5.93 -28.43 -9.93
CA GLU A 687 5.37 -29.78 -9.97
C GLU A 687 5.25 -30.28 -11.42
N GLY A 688 4.69 -29.48 -12.33
CA GLY A 688 4.62 -29.83 -13.75
C GLY A 688 6.00 -29.98 -14.41
N CYS A 689 7.02 -29.25 -13.97
CA CYS A 689 8.39 -29.45 -14.45
C CYS A 689 8.95 -30.81 -14.01
N VAL A 690 8.68 -31.21 -12.76
CA VAL A 690 9.10 -32.51 -12.22
C VAL A 690 8.39 -33.64 -12.94
N GLU A 691 7.09 -33.51 -13.20
CA GLU A 691 6.31 -34.46 -14.00
C GLU A 691 6.87 -34.61 -15.42
N VAL A 692 7.03 -33.50 -16.15
CA VAL A 692 7.58 -33.47 -17.52
C VAL A 692 8.97 -34.12 -17.56
N LEU A 693 9.82 -33.85 -16.56
CA LEU A 693 11.14 -34.46 -16.47
C LEU A 693 11.06 -35.96 -16.15
N LEU A 694 10.15 -36.40 -15.28
CA LEU A 694 10.01 -37.81 -14.88
C LEU A 694 9.36 -38.68 -15.98
N GLU A 695 8.54 -38.10 -16.86
CA GLU A 695 7.97 -38.78 -18.04
C GLU A 695 9.05 -39.15 -19.07
N GLN A 696 10.13 -38.37 -19.16
CA GLN A 696 11.21 -38.60 -20.12
C GLN A 696 12.19 -39.67 -19.63
N LYS A 697 12.35 -40.74 -20.41
CA LYS A 697 13.21 -41.90 -20.07
C LYS A 697 14.68 -41.55 -19.78
N GLY A 698 15.20 -40.46 -20.32
CA GLY A 698 16.59 -40.00 -20.13
C GLY A 698 16.86 -39.23 -18.84
N CYS A 699 15.82 -38.76 -18.14
CA CYS A 699 15.95 -37.85 -17.00
C CYS A 699 15.88 -38.53 -15.62
N ARG A 700 15.57 -39.85 -15.59
CA ARG A 700 15.51 -40.68 -14.36
C ARG A 700 16.87 -41.16 -13.85
N CYS A 701 17.96 -40.82 -14.54
CA CYS A 701 19.31 -41.25 -14.20
C CYS A 701 19.83 -40.47 -12.98
N ILE A 702 19.97 -41.12 -11.82
CA ILE A 702 20.53 -40.55 -10.58
C ILE A 702 22.06 -40.75 -10.51
N ASP A 703 22.65 -41.54 -11.42
CA ASP A 703 24.03 -42.01 -11.30
C ASP A 703 25.08 -40.91 -11.51
N GLY A 704 25.60 -40.30 -10.44
CA GLY A 704 26.79 -39.44 -10.54
C GLY A 704 26.90 -38.34 -9.50
N ASN A 705 25.79 -37.97 -8.83
CA ASN A 705 25.82 -37.17 -7.61
C ASN A 705 25.21 -37.98 -6.45
N PRO A 706 25.93 -38.21 -5.35
CA PRO A 706 25.39 -38.93 -4.20
C PRO A 706 24.23 -38.19 -3.51
N PHE A 707 24.08 -36.88 -3.72
CA PHE A 707 22.95 -36.10 -3.21
C PHE A 707 21.79 -36.10 -4.20
N THR A 708 20.80 -36.97 -3.96
CA THR A 708 19.70 -37.23 -4.92
C THR A 708 18.68 -36.09 -4.99
N PRO A 709 17.86 -35.99 -6.05
CA PRO A 709 16.78 -34.99 -6.14
C PRO A 709 15.80 -35.07 -4.96
N LEU A 710 15.57 -36.27 -4.39
CA LEU A 710 14.74 -36.44 -3.20
C LEU A 710 15.35 -35.77 -1.98
N HIS A 711 16.68 -35.81 -1.81
CA HIS A 711 17.33 -35.05 -0.74
C HIS A 711 17.14 -33.54 -0.94
N CYS A 712 17.18 -33.03 -2.18
CA CYS A 712 16.91 -31.61 -2.46
C CYS A 712 15.47 -31.22 -2.12
N ALA A 713 14.48 -32.03 -2.52
CA ALA A 713 13.06 -31.75 -2.27
C ALA A 713 12.75 -31.72 -0.77
N VAL A 714 13.22 -32.75 -0.05
CA VAL A 714 12.92 -32.95 1.36
C VAL A 714 13.62 -31.92 2.27
N VAL A 715 14.82 -31.45 1.92
CA VAL A 715 15.52 -30.40 2.71
C VAL A 715 14.78 -29.06 2.63
N ASN A 716 14.12 -28.77 1.51
CA ASN A 716 13.44 -27.50 1.22
C ASN A 716 11.91 -27.54 1.46
N ASP A 717 11.39 -28.60 2.07
CA ASP A 717 9.95 -28.78 2.36
C ASP A 717 9.04 -28.88 1.11
N HIS A 718 9.54 -29.52 0.05
CA HIS A 718 8.76 -29.73 -1.17
C HIS A 718 8.09 -31.10 -1.17
N GLU A 719 7.04 -31.25 -0.35
CA GLU A 719 6.29 -32.50 -0.18
C GLU A 719 5.74 -33.03 -1.51
N SER A 720 5.05 -32.21 -2.32
CA SER A 720 4.50 -32.63 -3.61
C SER A 720 5.58 -33.17 -4.56
N CYS A 721 6.72 -32.50 -4.63
CA CYS A 721 7.85 -32.94 -5.46
C CYS A 721 8.44 -34.26 -4.92
N ALA A 722 8.55 -34.41 -3.61
CA ALA A 722 9.00 -35.64 -2.97
C ALA A 722 8.03 -36.81 -3.22
N ALA A 723 6.71 -36.56 -3.16
CA ALA A 723 5.69 -37.55 -3.46
C ALA A 723 5.77 -38.05 -4.89
N LEU A 724 5.85 -37.13 -5.87
CA LEU A 724 6.01 -37.47 -7.29
C LEU A 724 7.30 -38.29 -7.56
N LEU A 725 8.40 -37.94 -6.88
CA LEU A 725 9.65 -38.70 -6.97
C LEU A 725 9.50 -40.12 -6.39
N LEU A 726 8.85 -40.26 -5.22
CA LEU A 726 8.62 -41.56 -4.58
C LEU A 726 7.67 -42.44 -5.41
N GLU A 727 6.63 -41.87 -6.00
CA GLU A 727 5.71 -42.56 -6.91
C GLU A 727 6.39 -43.02 -8.20
N ALA A 728 7.22 -42.16 -8.81
CA ALA A 728 7.84 -42.45 -10.10
C ALA A 728 9.08 -43.35 -10.01
N MET A 729 9.83 -43.29 -8.90
CA MET A 729 11.12 -43.96 -8.74
C MET A 729 11.09 -45.13 -7.74
N GLY A 730 9.99 -45.30 -6.99
CA GLY A 730 9.81 -46.37 -6.01
C GLY A 730 10.41 -46.05 -4.63
N SER A 731 10.11 -46.88 -3.63
CA SER A 731 10.56 -46.69 -2.23
C SER A 731 12.08 -46.84 -2.04
N ASP A 732 12.79 -47.43 -3.01
CA ASP A 732 14.24 -47.60 -2.96
C ASP A 732 14.98 -46.26 -2.81
N ILE A 733 14.43 -45.17 -3.39
CA ILE A 733 15.02 -43.83 -3.30
C ILE A 733 14.98 -43.24 -1.88
N ALA A 734 14.03 -43.67 -1.03
CA ALA A 734 13.97 -43.28 0.38
C ALA A 734 15.09 -43.92 1.22
N SER A 735 15.69 -45.01 0.73
CA SER A 735 16.83 -45.69 1.35
C SER A 735 18.19 -45.19 0.86
N CYS A 736 18.22 -44.36 -0.20
CA CYS A 736 19.45 -43.83 -0.76
C CYS A 736 20.25 -43.04 0.28
N LYS A 737 21.56 -43.20 0.23
CA LYS A 737 22.50 -42.54 1.12
C LYS A 737 23.33 -41.53 0.38
N ASP A 738 23.48 -40.34 0.96
CA ASP A 738 24.42 -39.35 0.46
C ASP A 738 25.88 -39.70 0.81
N ALA A 739 26.83 -38.83 0.46
CA ALA A 739 28.26 -39.04 0.73
C ALA A 739 28.61 -39.17 2.24
N LYS A 740 27.69 -38.84 3.14
CA LYS A 740 27.84 -38.92 4.60
C LYS A 740 26.99 -40.05 5.22
N ASP A 741 26.51 -40.98 4.40
CA ASP A 741 25.57 -42.04 4.77
C ASP A 741 24.21 -41.54 5.30
N ARG A 742 23.84 -40.30 5.00
CA ARG A 742 22.54 -39.72 5.42
C ARG A 742 21.47 -40.12 4.42
N THR A 743 20.32 -40.51 4.94
CA THR A 743 19.11 -40.77 4.15
C THR A 743 18.27 -39.50 3.99
N PRO A 744 17.30 -39.46 3.05
CA PRO A 744 16.34 -38.36 2.96
C PRO A 744 15.62 -38.08 4.29
N LEU A 745 15.36 -39.12 5.10
CA LEU A 745 14.76 -38.97 6.43
C LEU A 745 15.64 -38.16 7.40
N HIS A 746 16.97 -38.33 7.33
CA HIS A 746 17.91 -37.50 8.10
C HIS A 746 17.85 -36.04 7.66
N ALA A 747 17.75 -35.79 6.36
CA ALA A 747 17.59 -34.45 5.81
C ALA A 747 16.27 -33.79 6.26
N ALA A 748 15.15 -34.51 6.20
CA ALA A 748 13.84 -34.04 6.66
C ALA A 748 13.86 -33.68 8.14
N ALA A 749 14.39 -34.60 8.96
CA ALA A 749 14.45 -34.45 10.40
C ALA A 749 15.41 -33.32 10.83
N PHE A 750 16.50 -33.09 10.09
CA PHE A 750 17.40 -31.97 10.32
C PHE A 750 16.73 -30.62 10.03
N SER A 751 15.95 -30.51 8.95
CA SER A 751 15.23 -29.27 8.61
C SER A 751 13.98 -29.06 9.47
N GLY A 752 13.42 -30.13 10.08
CA GLY A 752 12.25 -30.06 10.96
C GLY A 752 10.91 -30.15 10.23
N HIS A 753 10.91 -30.60 8.97
CA HIS A 753 9.74 -30.61 8.08
C HIS A 753 8.87 -31.83 8.34
N VAL A 754 7.75 -31.63 9.05
CA VAL A 754 6.92 -32.71 9.60
C VAL A 754 6.23 -33.52 8.50
N ASP A 755 5.69 -32.85 7.49
CA ASP A 755 4.93 -33.50 6.41
C ASP A 755 5.86 -34.36 5.53
N CYS A 756 7.05 -33.85 5.20
CA CYS A 756 8.09 -34.64 4.54
C CYS A 756 8.55 -35.85 5.37
N VAL A 757 8.64 -35.73 6.70
CA VAL A 757 8.96 -36.87 7.59
C VAL A 757 7.84 -37.90 7.53
N GLN A 758 6.56 -37.50 7.61
CA GLN A 758 5.43 -38.41 7.53
C GLN A 758 5.35 -39.13 6.16
N LEU A 759 5.58 -38.38 5.08
CA LEU A 759 5.60 -38.92 3.71
C LEU A 759 6.70 -39.96 3.51
N LEU A 760 7.92 -39.71 4.03
CA LEU A 760 8.99 -40.69 3.94
C LEU A 760 8.68 -41.95 4.76
N LEU A 761 8.08 -41.81 5.93
CA LEU A 761 7.70 -42.93 6.78
C LEU A 761 6.57 -43.78 6.18
N SER A 762 5.63 -43.19 5.45
CA SER A 762 4.58 -43.94 4.75
C SER A 762 5.11 -44.78 3.58
N HIS A 763 6.32 -44.47 3.09
CA HIS A 763 7.04 -45.20 2.04
C HIS A 763 8.21 -46.05 2.58
N ASP A 764 8.10 -46.56 3.82
CA ASP A 764 9.05 -47.48 4.46
C ASP A 764 10.50 -46.94 4.59
N ALA A 765 10.67 -45.63 4.79
CA ALA A 765 11.99 -45.06 5.05
C ALA A 765 12.62 -45.65 6.34
N PRO A 766 13.94 -45.96 6.34
CA PRO A 766 14.58 -46.60 7.48
C PRO A 766 14.75 -45.62 8.66
N VAL A 767 13.94 -45.82 9.71
CA VAL A 767 13.79 -44.93 10.88
C VAL A 767 15.05 -44.88 11.75
N ASP A 768 15.62 -46.05 12.04
CA ASP A 768 16.80 -46.20 12.91
C ASP A 768 18.11 -46.30 12.09
N ALA A 769 18.08 -45.87 10.82
CA ALA A 769 19.32 -45.69 10.06
C ALA A 769 20.20 -44.63 10.75
N VAL A 770 21.51 -44.85 10.70
CA VAL A 770 22.50 -43.92 11.26
C VAL A 770 23.43 -43.41 10.18
N ASP A 771 23.79 -42.13 10.28
CA ASP A 771 24.80 -41.51 9.44
C ASP A 771 26.23 -41.99 9.82
N GLN A 772 27.26 -41.50 9.11
CA GLN A 772 28.67 -41.81 9.44
C GLN A 772 29.06 -41.46 10.88
N SER A 773 28.36 -40.50 11.51
CA SER A 773 28.59 -40.07 12.90
C SER A 773 27.77 -40.85 13.94
N GLY A 774 27.07 -41.91 13.52
CA GLY A 774 26.20 -42.70 14.39
C GLY A 774 24.90 -41.98 14.78
N ARG A 775 24.56 -40.86 14.13
CA ARG A 775 23.36 -40.09 14.46
C ARG A 775 22.17 -40.62 13.69
N SER A 776 21.06 -40.84 14.39
CA SER A 776 19.76 -41.15 13.78
C SER A 776 19.01 -39.87 13.39
N ALA A 777 17.95 -40.02 12.57
CA ALA A 777 17.06 -38.92 12.23
C ALA A 777 16.47 -38.24 13.48
N LEU A 778 16.11 -39.03 14.50
CA LEU A 778 15.60 -38.51 15.79
C LEU A 778 16.63 -37.61 16.50
N MET A 779 17.91 -37.98 16.48
CA MET A 779 18.97 -37.17 17.07
C MET A 779 19.16 -35.84 16.35
N MET A 780 19.08 -35.84 15.02
CA MET A 780 19.17 -34.61 14.22
C MET A 780 18.00 -33.67 14.49
N ALA A 781 16.77 -34.20 14.58
CA ALA A 781 15.58 -33.41 14.93
C ALA A 781 15.67 -32.83 16.35
N ALA A 782 16.12 -33.63 17.32
CA ALA A 782 16.31 -33.21 18.71
C ALA A 782 17.40 -32.14 18.85
N GLU A 783 18.49 -32.22 18.09
CA GLU A 783 19.57 -31.23 18.07
C GLU A 783 19.08 -29.88 17.51
N LYS A 784 18.32 -29.90 16.40
CA LYS A 784 17.82 -28.69 15.73
C LYS A 784 16.59 -28.07 16.37
N GLY A 785 15.81 -28.84 17.12
CA GLY A 785 14.61 -28.37 17.81
C GLY A 785 13.32 -28.57 17.02
N GLY A 786 13.28 -29.54 16.11
CA GLY A 786 12.08 -29.88 15.34
C GLY A 786 11.10 -30.70 16.17
N VAL A 787 10.34 -30.05 17.07
CA VAL A 787 9.42 -30.72 18.02
C VAL A 787 8.42 -31.63 17.29
N GLY A 788 7.80 -31.16 16.21
CA GLY A 788 6.85 -31.96 15.43
C GLY A 788 7.50 -33.17 14.75
N ALA A 789 8.74 -33.05 14.26
CA ALA A 789 9.47 -34.18 13.69
C ALA A 789 9.84 -35.22 14.76
N VAL A 790 10.26 -34.76 15.96
CA VAL A 790 10.49 -35.62 17.13
C VAL A 790 9.21 -36.35 17.54
N GLU A 791 8.07 -35.65 17.54
CA GLU A 791 6.76 -36.22 17.85
C GLU A 791 6.36 -37.33 16.89
N VAL A 792 6.47 -37.09 15.58
CA VAL A 792 6.13 -38.09 14.56
C VAL A 792 7.06 -39.30 14.63
N LEU A 793 8.38 -39.08 14.77
CA LEU A 793 9.35 -40.18 14.84
C LEU A 793 9.13 -41.08 16.08
N LEU A 794 8.77 -40.50 17.22
CA LEU A 794 8.53 -41.27 18.45
C LEU A 794 7.14 -41.91 18.49
N THR A 795 6.11 -41.23 17.98
CA THR A 795 4.71 -41.66 18.10
C THR A 795 4.30 -42.57 16.94
N SER A 796 4.66 -42.21 15.71
CA SER A 796 4.22 -42.91 14.50
C SER A 796 5.20 -43.98 14.04
N ALA A 797 6.51 -43.76 14.22
CA ALA A 797 7.57 -44.65 13.73
C ALA A 797 8.25 -45.48 14.83
N ASN A 798 7.93 -45.22 16.11
CA ASN A 798 8.53 -45.86 17.29
C ASN A 798 10.08 -45.85 17.26
N ALA A 799 10.66 -44.72 16.87
CA ALA A 799 12.11 -44.54 16.75
C ALA A 799 12.85 -44.84 18.07
N SER A 800 14.02 -45.47 17.97
CA SER A 800 14.81 -45.86 19.13
C SER A 800 15.42 -44.66 19.87
N LEU A 801 15.14 -44.56 21.17
CA LEU A 801 15.74 -43.60 22.09
C LEU A 801 17.09 -44.05 22.69
N SER A 802 17.47 -45.31 22.48
CA SER A 802 18.69 -45.90 23.06
C SER A 802 19.92 -45.75 22.17
N LEU A 803 19.74 -45.32 20.92
CA LEU A 803 20.85 -45.05 20.02
C LEU A 803 21.74 -43.94 20.61
N VAL A 804 23.03 -44.04 20.33
CA VAL A 804 24.04 -43.05 20.74
C VAL A 804 24.89 -42.63 19.55
N ASP A 805 25.26 -41.35 19.49
CA ASP A 805 26.22 -40.85 18.52
C ASP A 805 27.66 -41.32 18.85
N GLN A 806 28.64 -40.94 18.01
CA GLN A 806 30.06 -41.21 18.25
C GLN A 806 30.60 -40.70 19.61
N ASN A 807 29.94 -39.72 20.23
CA ASN A 807 30.32 -39.16 21.54
C ASN A 807 29.51 -39.77 22.70
N GLY A 808 28.71 -40.81 22.45
CA GLY A 808 27.86 -41.43 23.46
C GLY A 808 26.61 -40.60 23.83
N ASN A 809 26.25 -39.58 23.05
CA ASN A 809 25.06 -38.77 23.31
C ASN A 809 23.81 -39.46 22.75
N THR A 810 22.77 -39.57 23.58
CA THR A 810 21.42 -39.90 23.14
C THR A 810 20.70 -38.65 22.59
N ALA A 811 19.54 -38.83 21.96
CA ALA A 811 18.70 -37.70 21.52
C ALA A 811 18.37 -36.71 22.67
N LEU A 812 18.21 -37.21 23.90
CA LEU A 812 17.98 -36.39 25.10
C LEU A 812 19.22 -35.53 25.45
N HIS A 813 20.43 -36.08 25.34
CA HIS A 813 21.65 -35.32 25.57
C HIS A 813 21.80 -34.17 24.56
N LEU A 814 21.54 -34.45 23.28
CA LEU A 814 21.64 -33.45 22.21
C LEU A 814 20.62 -32.32 22.38
N ALA A 815 19.36 -32.64 22.69
CA ALA A 815 18.32 -31.62 22.96
C ALA A 815 18.66 -30.74 24.18
N CYS A 816 19.17 -31.33 25.27
CA CYS A 816 19.64 -30.57 26.43
C CYS A 816 20.86 -29.70 26.11
N SER A 817 21.80 -30.20 25.29
CA SER A 817 23.01 -29.46 24.92
C SER A 817 22.72 -28.31 23.95
N SER A 818 21.74 -28.45 23.06
CA SER A 818 21.36 -27.40 22.09
C SER A 818 20.32 -26.40 22.64
N GLY A 819 19.86 -26.61 23.88
CA GLY A 819 18.96 -25.70 24.58
C GLY A 819 17.50 -25.77 24.11
N LYS A 820 17.04 -26.91 23.59
CA LYS A 820 15.69 -27.06 23.02
C LYS A 820 14.72 -27.64 24.05
N GLU A 821 14.22 -26.79 24.95
CA GLU A 821 13.40 -27.19 26.11
C GLU A 821 12.17 -28.02 25.73
N ASP A 822 11.42 -27.63 24.69
CA ASP A 822 10.20 -28.34 24.26
C ASP A 822 10.48 -29.76 23.76
N CYS A 823 11.57 -29.95 23.00
CA CYS A 823 12.00 -31.29 22.58
C CYS A 823 12.40 -32.15 23.78
N VAL A 824 13.07 -31.57 24.78
CA VAL A 824 13.45 -32.27 26.01
C VAL A 824 12.21 -32.73 26.77
N LEU A 825 11.22 -31.86 26.97
CA LEU A 825 9.98 -32.20 27.66
C LEU A 825 9.21 -33.30 26.94
N PHE A 826 9.09 -33.22 25.60
CA PHE A 826 8.38 -34.23 24.82
C PHE A 826 9.08 -35.59 24.84
N ILE A 827 10.42 -35.62 24.69
CA ILE A 827 11.20 -36.84 24.81
C ILE A 827 11.01 -37.44 26.21
N LEU A 828 11.06 -36.63 27.28
CA LEU A 828 10.86 -37.08 28.65
C LEU A 828 9.44 -37.61 28.90
N GLU A 829 8.42 -37.04 28.28
CA GLU A 829 7.05 -37.54 28.38
C GLU A 829 6.93 -38.99 27.89
N ARG A 830 7.65 -39.34 26.82
CA ARG A 830 7.60 -40.67 26.19
C ARG A 830 8.67 -41.65 26.70
N LEU A 831 9.69 -41.13 27.39
CA LEU A 831 10.77 -41.93 27.96
C LEU A 831 10.30 -42.63 29.24
N LYS A 832 10.12 -43.95 29.14
CA LYS A 832 9.69 -44.82 30.25
C LYS A 832 10.86 -45.40 31.04
N ASP A 833 12.04 -45.47 30.45
CA ASP A 833 13.24 -46.07 31.06
C ASP A 833 14.00 -45.08 31.93
N THR A 834 13.99 -45.30 33.24
CA THR A 834 14.75 -44.50 34.22
C THR A 834 16.26 -44.55 34.01
N VAL A 835 16.76 -45.57 33.29
CA VAL A 835 18.18 -45.75 32.96
C VAL A 835 18.69 -44.65 32.02
N LEU A 836 17.88 -44.21 31.05
CA LEU A 836 18.29 -43.20 30.07
C LEU A 836 18.34 -41.78 30.67
N ILE A 837 17.63 -41.54 31.78
CA ILE A 837 17.65 -40.27 32.54
C ILE A 837 19.00 -40.07 33.24
N GLY A 838 19.61 -41.17 33.69
CA GLY A 838 20.94 -41.19 34.33
C GLY A 838 22.08 -41.58 33.39
N ALA A 839 21.83 -41.80 32.10
CA ALA A 839 22.85 -42.18 31.14
C ALA A 839 23.91 -41.07 31.03
N THR A 840 25.17 -41.48 30.90
CA THR A 840 26.30 -40.57 30.75
C THR A 840 26.84 -40.67 29.33
N ASN A 841 27.16 -39.53 28.72
CA ASN A 841 27.91 -39.49 27.47
C ASN A 841 29.42 -39.79 27.71
N ALA A 842 30.25 -39.70 26.66
CA ALA A 842 31.69 -39.95 26.76
C ALA A 842 32.42 -39.00 27.73
N ALA A 843 31.86 -37.83 28.03
CA ALA A 843 32.39 -36.85 29.00
C ALA A 843 31.83 -37.05 30.42
N LEU A 844 31.20 -38.19 30.69
CA LEU A 844 30.51 -38.51 31.95
C LEU A 844 29.36 -37.54 32.31
N GLN A 845 28.87 -36.76 31.34
CA GLN A 845 27.79 -35.80 31.57
C GLN A 845 26.44 -36.49 31.41
N THR A 846 25.57 -36.32 32.40
CA THR A 846 24.15 -36.71 32.31
C THR A 846 23.32 -35.61 31.64
N PRO A 847 22.10 -35.91 31.15
CA PRO A 847 21.21 -34.89 30.60
C PRO A 847 20.94 -33.71 31.56
N LEU A 848 20.98 -33.97 32.88
CA LEU A 848 20.84 -32.95 33.91
C LEU A 848 22.00 -31.95 33.93
N HIS A 849 23.24 -32.40 33.70
CA HIS A 849 24.40 -31.50 33.60
C HIS A 849 24.22 -30.53 32.41
N LEU A 850 23.79 -31.08 31.27
CA LEU A 850 23.61 -30.32 30.04
C LEU A 850 22.43 -29.35 30.16
N ALA A 851 21.29 -29.79 30.70
CA ALA A 851 20.11 -28.95 30.90
C ALA A 851 20.38 -27.78 31.87
N ALA A 852 21.12 -28.06 32.95
CA ALA A 852 21.51 -27.04 33.92
C ALA A 852 22.46 -26.01 33.30
N ARG A 853 23.47 -26.45 32.53
CA ARG A 853 24.40 -25.58 31.79
C ARG A 853 23.70 -24.71 30.75
N SER A 854 22.72 -25.27 30.05
CA SER A 854 21.93 -24.56 29.02
C SER A 854 20.81 -23.67 29.61
N GLY A 855 20.60 -23.69 30.93
CA GLY A 855 19.60 -22.86 31.61
C GLY A 855 18.14 -23.31 31.43
N LEU A 856 17.89 -24.59 31.14
CA LEU A 856 16.55 -25.14 30.85
C LEU A 856 15.80 -25.46 32.15
N LYS A 857 15.18 -24.44 32.75
CA LYS A 857 14.57 -24.51 34.09
C LYS A 857 13.50 -25.60 34.21
N GLN A 858 12.60 -25.69 33.24
CA GLN A 858 11.48 -26.63 33.27
C GLN A 858 11.96 -28.05 32.99
N ALA A 859 12.89 -28.22 32.05
CA ALA A 859 13.55 -29.50 31.82
C ALA A 859 14.33 -30.00 33.04
N VAL A 860 15.06 -29.12 33.75
CA VAL A 860 15.75 -29.47 35.01
C VAL A 860 14.76 -29.92 36.07
N GLN A 861 13.63 -29.22 36.23
CA GLN A 861 12.59 -29.60 37.18
C GLN A 861 12.00 -30.98 36.87
N ASP A 862 11.74 -31.29 35.60
CA ASP A 862 11.19 -32.58 35.16
C ASP A 862 12.20 -33.72 35.24
N LEU A 863 13.47 -33.47 34.93
CA LEU A 863 14.54 -34.44 35.14
C LEU A 863 14.69 -34.80 36.62
N LEU A 864 14.62 -33.80 37.51
CA LEU A 864 14.69 -34.01 38.96
C LEU A 864 13.46 -34.75 39.49
N SER A 865 12.26 -34.41 39.03
CA SER A 865 11.02 -35.08 39.45
C SER A 865 10.99 -36.56 39.04
N ARG A 866 11.69 -36.90 37.95
CA ARG A 866 11.84 -38.27 37.43
C ARG A 866 13.08 -39.02 37.96
N GLY A 867 13.79 -38.44 38.94
CA GLY A 867 14.86 -39.13 39.67
C GLY A 867 16.28 -38.92 39.15
N ALA A 868 16.54 -37.88 38.35
CA ALA A 868 17.91 -37.53 37.96
C ALA A 868 18.77 -37.19 39.19
N SER A 869 19.94 -37.83 39.30
CA SER A 869 20.85 -37.63 40.44
C SER A 869 21.59 -36.30 40.34
N VAL A 870 21.48 -35.48 41.39
CA VAL A 870 22.23 -34.21 41.57
C VAL A 870 23.67 -34.41 42.04
N GLN A 871 24.07 -35.66 42.34
CA GLN A 871 25.38 -35.98 42.92
C GLN A 871 26.37 -36.56 41.90
N MET A 872 25.92 -36.85 40.67
CA MET A 872 26.79 -37.34 39.61
C MET A 872 27.82 -36.26 39.27
N LEU A 873 29.04 -36.69 38.96
CA LEU A 873 30.15 -35.82 38.59
C LEU A 873 30.46 -36.02 37.11
N ASP A 874 30.67 -34.92 36.39
CA ASP A 874 31.19 -34.94 35.03
C ASP A 874 32.72 -35.20 35.00
N GLU A 875 33.32 -35.25 33.81
CA GLU A 875 34.77 -35.37 33.62
C GLU A 875 35.61 -34.32 34.37
N ASN A 876 35.03 -33.15 34.69
CA ASN A 876 35.69 -32.06 35.38
C ASN A 876 35.54 -32.15 36.91
N GLY A 877 34.78 -33.13 37.41
CA GLY A 877 34.45 -33.32 38.82
C GLY A 877 33.36 -32.36 39.32
N LEU A 878 32.55 -31.79 38.42
CA LEU A 878 31.48 -30.86 38.75
C LEU A 878 30.14 -31.56 38.86
N THR A 879 29.35 -31.19 39.86
CA THR A 879 27.93 -31.60 39.94
C THR A 879 27.08 -30.78 38.96
N PRO A 880 25.86 -31.23 38.60
CA PRO A 880 24.98 -30.46 37.70
C PRO A 880 24.71 -29.03 38.17
N ALA A 881 24.66 -28.79 39.49
CA ALA A 881 24.47 -27.46 40.06
C ALA A 881 25.66 -26.52 39.82
N LEU A 882 26.88 -27.07 39.81
CA LEU A 882 28.11 -26.31 39.55
C LEU A 882 28.39 -26.19 38.04
N ALA A 883 27.89 -27.11 37.24
CA ALA A 883 27.99 -27.09 35.77
C ALA A 883 27.25 -25.90 35.11
N CYS A 884 26.39 -25.20 35.85
CA CYS A 884 25.78 -23.92 35.42
C CYS A 884 26.80 -22.77 35.27
N ALA A 885 27.98 -22.90 35.89
CA ALA A 885 28.96 -21.84 35.89
C ALA A 885 29.65 -21.70 34.51
N PRO A 886 29.84 -20.46 34.00
CA PRO A 886 30.44 -20.23 32.68
C PRO A 886 31.95 -20.54 32.63
N SER A 887 32.62 -20.62 33.78
CA SER A 887 34.02 -21.06 33.88
C SER A 887 34.25 -21.87 35.14
N ARG A 888 35.33 -22.66 35.15
CA ARG A 888 35.75 -23.47 36.30
C ARG A 888 36.00 -22.62 37.54
N GLU A 889 36.59 -21.44 37.38
CA GLU A 889 36.84 -20.52 38.50
C GLU A 889 35.54 -19.99 39.10
N VAL A 890 34.53 -19.72 38.27
CA VAL A 890 33.20 -19.32 38.75
C VAL A 890 32.50 -20.50 39.43
N ALA A 891 32.67 -21.74 38.93
CA ALA A 891 32.18 -22.95 39.58
C ALA A 891 32.80 -23.13 40.98
N ASP A 892 34.12 -22.92 41.09
CA ASP A 892 34.85 -22.99 42.36
C ASP A 892 34.39 -21.89 43.34
N CYS A 893 34.13 -20.67 42.85
CA CYS A 893 33.56 -19.59 43.65
C CYS A 893 32.14 -19.92 44.13
N LEU A 894 31.29 -20.48 43.27
CA LEU A 894 29.95 -20.92 43.62
C LEU A 894 29.99 -22.07 44.63
N ALA A 895 30.91 -23.03 44.48
CA ALA A 895 31.11 -24.10 45.44
C ALA A 895 31.51 -23.56 46.82
N LEU A 896 32.41 -22.56 46.88
CA LEU A 896 32.80 -21.88 48.11
C LEU A 896 31.62 -21.13 48.73
N ILE A 897 30.84 -20.38 47.94
CA ILE A 897 29.66 -19.66 48.42
C ILE A 897 28.60 -20.64 48.95
N LEU A 898 28.27 -21.68 48.20
CA LEU A 898 27.31 -22.71 48.61
C LEU A 898 27.77 -23.45 49.88
N ALA A 899 29.07 -23.70 50.02
CA ALA A 899 29.64 -24.27 51.24
C ALA A 899 29.51 -23.33 52.46
N THR A 900 29.52 -22.01 52.26
CA THR A 900 29.33 -21.02 53.34
C THR A 900 27.86 -20.70 53.65
N MET A 901 26.97 -20.86 52.68
CA MET A 901 25.53 -20.57 52.78
C MET A 901 24.74 -21.63 53.56
N MET A 902 25.36 -22.75 53.96
CA MET A 902 24.74 -23.73 54.83
C MET A 902 25.16 -23.53 56.31
N PRO A 903 24.37 -22.81 57.14
CA PRO A 903 24.52 -22.89 58.58
C PRO A 903 23.84 -24.17 59.10
N PHE A 904 24.64 -25.03 59.74
CA PHE A 904 24.28 -25.91 60.85
C PHE A 904 22.78 -26.28 61.03
N CYS A 905 22.39 -27.44 60.49
CA CYS A 905 21.52 -28.34 61.24
C CYS A 905 22.41 -29.22 62.14
N SER A 906 22.09 -29.20 63.43
CA SER A 906 22.88 -29.61 64.61
C SER A 906 23.17 -31.13 64.71
N PRO A 907 23.96 -31.60 65.72
CA PRO A 907 24.76 -32.82 65.63
C PRO A 907 24.00 -34.10 65.98
N CYS A 908 24.30 -35.18 65.27
CA CYS A 908 24.32 -36.55 65.80
C CYS A 908 25.47 -37.32 65.12
N SER A 909 26.43 -37.77 65.93
CA SER A 909 27.47 -38.80 65.71
C SER A 909 27.65 -39.31 64.26
N SER A 910 28.79 -39.17 63.59
CA SER A 910 30.12 -39.63 64.02
C SER A 910 31.16 -39.32 62.91
N GLY A 911 32.39 -38.99 63.29
CA GLY A 911 33.59 -39.12 62.43
C GLY A 911 33.88 -38.01 61.42
N VAL A 912 34.41 -36.88 61.91
CA VAL A 912 34.97 -35.75 61.13
C VAL A 912 36.21 -36.22 60.33
N PRO A 913 36.56 -35.57 59.20
CA PRO A 913 37.57 -34.51 59.32
C PRO A 913 37.10 -33.17 58.72
N SER A 914 37.54 -32.09 59.37
CA SER A 914 36.96 -30.74 59.30
C SER A 914 37.36 -29.97 58.02
N PRO A 915 36.62 -28.91 57.61
CA PRO A 915 36.79 -28.19 56.34
C PRO A 915 38.09 -27.38 56.16
N GLY A 916 39.08 -27.56 57.03
CA GLY A 916 40.41 -26.93 56.93
C GLY A 916 41.43 -27.73 56.12
N SER A 917 41.15 -29.00 55.80
CA SER A 917 42.08 -29.88 55.07
C SER A 917 42.02 -29.73 53.54
N LEU A 918 40.90 -29.28 52.97
CA LEU A 918 40.74 -29.10 51.52
C LEU A 918 41.42 -27.82 50.99
N LEU A 919 41.53 -26.78 51.81
CA LEU A 919 42.13 -25.49 51.42
C LEU A 919 43.68 -25.51 51.35
N ARG A 920 44.32 -26.57 51.86
CA ARG A 920 45.80 -26.67 51.87
C ARG A 920 46.39 -27.48 50.72
N ALA A 921 45.57 -28.07 49.85
CA ALA A 921 46.04 -29.00 48.82
C ALA A 921 46.13 -28.44 47.39
N LEU A 922 45.57 -27.27 47.07
CA LEU A 922 45.59 -26.75 45.69
C LEU A 922 46.15 -25.33 45.51
N SER A 923 46.58 -24.67 46.59
CA SER A 923 47.40 -23.45 46.52
C SER A 923 48.87 -23.76 46.21
N ARG A 924 49.14 -24.39 45.05
CA ARG A 924 50.46 -24.44 44.41
C ARG A 924 50.35 -24.52 42.89
N GLN A 925 50.15 -23.37 42.24
CA GLN A 925 51.09 -22.83 41.26
C GLN A 925 50.62 -21.45 40.77
N LYS A 926 51.45 -20.44 41.04
CA LYS A 926 51.36 -19.07 40.52
C LYS A 926 52.32 -18.94 39.33
N GLY A 927 51.91 -18.16 38.33
CA GLY A 927 52.75 -17.55 37.29
C GLY A 927 52.29 -17.95 35.89
N LEU A 928 51.95 -17.08 34.93
CA LEU A 928 52.36 -15.70 34.68
C LEU A 928 51.41 -15.03 33.65
N ARG A 929 51.30 -13.70 33.76
CA ARG A 929 50.97 -12.69 32.72
C ARG A 929 49.52 -12.47 32.26
N ASP A 930 48.93 -11.46 32.91
CA ASP A 930 48.19 -10.32 32.31
C ASP A 930 49.03 -9.57 31.22
N PRO A 931 48.52 -8.56 30.46
CA PRO A 931 47.15 -8.07 30.33
C PRO A 931 46.73 -7.67 28.89
N ARG A 932 45.42 -7.53 28.64
CA ARG A 932 44.84 -6.24 28.19
C ARG A 932 43.31 -6.29 28.22
N GLY A 933 42.77 -5.43 29.06
CA GLY A 933 41.36 -5.29 29.38
C GLY A 933 40.55 -4.43 28.40
N PRO A 934 39.30 -4.10 28.81
CA PRO A 934 38.15 -3.85 27.95
C PRO A 934 37.87 -2.36 27.73
N LYS A 935 37.01 -2.03 26.76
CA LYS A 935 36.25 -0.77 26.74
C LYS A 935 34.83 -1.00 26.22
N ALA A 936 33.86 -0.65 27.06
CA ALA A 936 32.49 -0.31 26.70
C ALA A 936 32.34 1.23 26.78
N PRO A 937 31.13 1.82 26.69
CA PRO A 937 30.39 2.14 25.47
C PRO A 937 30.19 3.67 25.32
N SER A 938 29.74 4.14 24.15
CA SER A 938 29.21 5.50 23.98
C SER A 938 28.08 5.49 22.95
N GLY A 939 26.94 6.08 23.34
CA GLY A 939 25.67 6.11 22.60
C GLY A 939 25.60 7.12 21.44
N PRO A 940 24.39 7.58 21.07
CA PRO A 940 23.87 7.42 19.71
C PRO A 940 23.92 8.70 18.87
N SER A 941 23.92 8.53 17.54
CA SER A 941 23.74 9.60 16.57
C SER A 941 22.72 9.23 15.50
N SER A 942 21.89 10.22 15.21
CA SER A 942 20.79 10.37 14.25
C SER A 942 21.17 10.23 12.77
N GLU A 943 20.27 9.67 11.97
CA GLU A 943 20.00 9.93 10.54
C GLU A 943 18.72 9.13 10.16
N GLY A 944 17.72 9.56 9.37
CA GLY A 944 17.53 10.80 8.63
C GLY A 944 17.20 10.55 7.14
N SER A 945 15.91 10.58 6.76
CA SER A 945 15.35 10.68 5.38
C SER A 945 15.26 9.38 4.54
N ALA A 946 14.30 9.15 3.63
CA ALA A 946 13.25 10.01 3.06
C ALA A 946 12.07 9.16 2.55
N SER A 947 10.85 9.54 2.91
CA SER A 947 9.58 9.05 2.36
C SER A 947 9.23 9.79 1.07
N GLN A 948 9.01 9.05 -0.03
CA GLN A 948 8.35 9.59 -1.23
C GLN A 948 6.84 9.58 -0.99
N GLY A 949 6.26 10.78 -0.81
CA GLY A 949 4.82 11.00 -0.80
C GLY A 949 4.40 11.63 -2.12
N THR A 950 3.76 10.85 -2.98
CA THR A 950 2.95 11.34 -4.10
C THR A 950 1.59 11.74 -3.54
N THR A 951 1.35 13.04 -3.40
CA THR A 951 0.01 13.57 -3.15
C THR A 951 -0.69 13.70 -4.50
N GLU A 952 -1.50 12.70 -4.85
CA GLU A 952 -2.54 12.84 -5.86
C GLU A 952 -3.69 13.69 -5.31
N ASN A 953 -4.27 14.46 -6.22
CA ASN A 953 -5.34 15.42 -5.99
C ASN A 953 -6.66 14.71 -5.64
N ASP A 954 -7.11 14.81 -4.39
CA ASP A 954 -8.51 14.59 -4.04
C ASP A 954 -9.26 15.92 -4.12
N SER A 955 -9.70 16.25 -5.33
CA SER A 955 -10.75 17.22 -5.58
C SER A 955 -12.12 16.55 -5.41
N ASP A 956 -12.53 16.32 -4.16
CA ASP A 956 -13.91 15.98 -3.82
C ASP A 956 -14.58 17.19 -3.15
N SER A 957 -14.95 18.14 -3.99
CA SER A 957 -16.05 19.05 -3.72
C SER A 957 -17.21 18.64 -4.60
N GLU A 958 -18.27 18.09 -4.02
CA GLU A 958 -19.64 18.61 -4.17
C GLU A 958 -20.66 17.75 -3.41
N THR A 959 -21.57 18.44 -2.73
CA THR A 959 -22.82 17.98 -2.09
C THR A 959 -22.73 17.11 -0.83
N PHE A 960 -22.84 17.76 0.34
CA PHE A 960 -23.20 17.11 1.62
C PHE A 960 -24.63 17.43 2.04
#